data_AF-A0A1V1ZC72-F1
#
_entry.id   AF-A0A1V1ZC72-F1
#
_cell.length_a   1.000
_cell.length_b   1.000
_cell.length_c   1.000
_cell.angle_alpha   90.00
_cell.angle_beta   90.00
_cell.angle_gamma   90.00
#
_symmetry.space_group_name_H-M   'P 1'
#
loop_
_entity.id
_entity.type
_entity.pdbx_description
1 polymer ?
#
loop_
_entity_poly.entity_id
_entity_poly.type
_entity_poly.pdbx_seq_one_letter_code
_entity_poly.pdbx_strand_id
1 'polypeptide(L)'
;MSPDADWYTYTDEETGFSLELPEAPNYTDDYNAFTMYSYNGPNSNRVYSFFSLDFRGLNKDNSPDDIMDSFITNIVNNLNGELLNKKRQKYADGLRYKVTVKLNSKKLMNAQFTLQNDILYYQSVEDDADEINDSNTSHFFESIAIATPKPKKEIPWLDYKSPEGAFSLQLPREPTDLSRAHPNPIDEDGEPYYLHMYNVQDLKNDNNYLFRYNDQPLGYYMEDPIGAFESIKDNFEGKATLLGEGKTIYLDGYEGREYELLIQDKYHSVCRIYIRGNRTYLLLKQKLNVTDQASTDDLFFSSFKFETPKTQELETLSPRGTNFEIQFFEDTSLTIDSLGYEDVYLKNSHDYFALNKQSGDVYQFGYSDIKDYFKIKSRKEFFETNANSLLIWNDSIVSQKDITINNKEALEFYIQNQDTKVTTRHQIWIENKRLFLLTGYLGKESMDSELTNTIFSSYKVTSEEPEFDLFSSKTELLMENLKSSDTVVFNNALGAFDYYVFETEDLPKLYNALTDTYASSENKELISHEILEELTITNDSTTLDFLKTLYINPSTNDTLKAHILNTIPGLKNSDKLEVFNNLLSNAIPTNTDNYTYGVTSPYRDSLEFAIENNKLLLSLNDYKTYRSNVLSIFKDIAETHPEHLNLVSDNLDTLLKYAQSDLDSYLDMKKGEDYNFKDTSLMYSYLSLFNTISYNTPLSDNLTKALMNVEDNDWLSLRAMTARIHCGLKVDDKHASQKLDSLFSRYEMMEVYHKTNQFDKIPKKYTKPEAFAELMFYNYLGEEDYYPSNLEVLGKITKGESVFYAISYSYEDEEDDSEYIGIVGPITPISKDTPFNKYKSYSDYDTLEKDWKSQALNLIPGLLEYGY
;
A
#
# COMPACT_ATOMS: atom_id res chain seq x y z
N MET A 1 -31.71 37.41 70.21
CA MET A 1 -32.64 36.27 70.37
C MET A 1 -32.56 35.77 71.81
N SER A 2 -33.65 35.23 72.35
CA SER A 2 -33.75 34.71 73.73
C SER A 2 -32.93 33.40 73.89
N PRO A 3 -32.43 33.03 75.09
CA PRO A 3 -31.55 31.87 75.29
C PRO A 3 -32.21 30.48 75.15
N ASP A 4 -33.51 30.41 74.83
CA ASP A 4 -34.31 29.17 74.74
C ASP A 4 -34.90 28.98 73.33
N ALA A 5 -34.07 29.06 72.29
CA ALA A 5 -34.46 28.61 70.95
C ALA A 5 -33.98 27.16 70.77
N ASP A 6 -34.88 26.24 70.44
CA ASP A 6 -34.52 24.86 70.09
C ASP A 6 -33.68 24.89 68.80
N TRP A 7 -32.39 24.61 68.88
CA TRP A 7 -31.51 24.49 67.71
C TRP A 7 -31.86 23.22 66.92
N TYR A 8 -31.82 23.32 65.60
CA TYR A 8 -32.03 22.20 64.69
C TYR A 8 -30.77 21.35 64.57
N THR A 9 -30.84 20.06 64.90
CA THR A 9 -29.75 19.11 64.66
C THR A 9 -29.81 18.56 63.24
N TYR A 10 -28.79 18.86 62.43
CA TYR A 10 -28.53 18.16 61.16
C TYR A 10 -27.71 16.90 61.44
N THR A 11 -28.05 15.78 60.80
CA THR A 11 -27.30 14.53 60.88
C THR A 11 -27.10 13.95 59.49
N ASP A 12 -25.84 13.66 59.14
CA ASP A 12 -25.45 12.89 57.97
C ASP A 12 -24.87 11.55 58.42
N GLU A 13 -25.62 10.48 58.17
CA GLU A 13 -25.22 9.12 58.50
C GLU A 13 -24.17 8.54 57.54
N GLU A 14 -24.09 9.02 56.30
CA GLU A 14 -23.17 8.52 55.28
C GLU A 14 -21.73 8.92 55.57
N THR A 15 -21.53 10.20 55.89
CA THR A 15 -20.22 10.73 56.31
C THR A 15 -20.05 10.81 57.82
N GLY A 16 -21.08 10.43 58.59
CA GLY A 16 -21.00 10.20 60.03
C GLY A 16 -20.76 11.46 60.86
N PHE A 17 -21.50 12.55 60.62
CA PHE A 17 -21.43 13.73 61.48
C PHE A 17 -22.82 14.30 61.78
N SER A 18 -22.91 15.02 62.90
CA SER A 18 -24.04 15.87 63.21
C SER A 18 -23.56 17.24 63.67
N LEU A 19 -24.38 18.27 63.48
CA LEU A 19 -24.16 19.63 63.99
C LEU A 19 -25.49 20.32 64.23
N GLU A 20 -25.49 21.41 64.98
CA GLU A 20 -26.68 22.18 65.33
C GLU A 20 -26.68 23.51 64.61
N LEU A 21 -27.84 23.92 64.08
CA LEU A 21 -28.09 25.20 63.40
C LEU A 21 -29.27 25.92 64.07
N PRO A 22 -29.44 27.24 63.90
CA PRO A 22 -30.61 27.93 64.44
C PRO A 22 -31.94 27.35 63.92
N GLU A 23 -32.01 26.97 62.64
CA GLU A 23 -33.12 26.24 62.02
C GLU A 23 -32.57 25.32 60.90
N ALA A 24 -33.44 24.52 60.28
CA ALA A 24 -33.05 23.66 59.17
C ALA A 24 -32.43 24.46 58.01
N PRO A 25 -31.42 23.92 57.29
CA PRO A 25 -30.85 24.56 56.11
C PRO A 25 -31.95 25.00 55.14
N ASN A 26 -31.88 26.26 54.70
CA ASN A 26 -32.85 26.85 53.77
C ASN A 26 -32.27 27.09 52.38
N TYR A 27 -31.02 26.66 52.15
CA TYR A 27 -30.32 26.75 50.89
C TYR A 27 -29.36 25.56 50.72
N THR A 28 -29.26 25.04 49.49
CA THR A 28 -28.40 23.90 49.14
C THR A 28 -27.78 24.09 47.77
N ASP A 29 -26.47 23.89 47.65
CA ASP A 29 -25.72 23.88 46.39
C ASP A 29 -25.10 22.51 46.16
N ASP A 30 -25.38 21.89 45.00
CA ASP A 30 -24.84 20.59 44.61
C ASP A 30 -23.59 20.76 43.75
N TYR A 31 -22.48 20.17 44.19
CA TYR A 31 -21.22 20.04 43.45
C TYR A 31 -20.96 18.57 43.10
N ASN A 32 -20.12 18.31 42.07
CA ASN A 32 -19.80 16.94 41.61
C ASN A 32 -19.30 15.98 42.72
N ALA A 33 -18.75 16.51 43.81
CA ALA A 33 -18.15 15.72 44.90
C ALA A 33 -18.81 15.90 46.28
N PHE A 34 -19.70 16.89 46.46
CA PHE A 34 -20.35 17.19 47.75
C PHE A 34 -21.55 18.12 47.57
N THR A 35 -22.45 18.14 48.55
CA THR A 35 -23.52 19.15 48.65
C THR A 35 -23.18 20.11 49.78
N MET A 36 -23.25 21.41 49.52
CA MET A 36 -23.10 22.45 50.52
C MET A 36 -24.47 22.87 51.05
N TYR A 37 -24.65 22.76 52.37
CA TYR A 37 -25.86 23.17 53.06
C TYR A 37 -25.64 24.52 53.71
N SER A 38 -26.61 25.43 53.59
CA SER A 38 -26.57 26.73 54.25
C SER A 38 -27.88 27.10 54.92
N TYR A 39 -27.78 27.81 56.04
CA TYR A 39 -28.90 28.51 56.69
C TYR A 39 -28.64 30.01 56.69
N ASN A 40 -29.54 30.74 56.01
CA ASN A 40 -29.54 32.19 55.91
C ASN A 40 -30.63 32.75 56.83
N GLY A 41 -30.25 33.46 57.90
CA GLY A 41 -31.21 33.95 58.89
C GLY A 41 -32.14 35.04 58.34
N PRO A 42 -33.47 34.96 58.54
CA PRO A 42 -34.38 36.01 58.09
C PRO A 42 -34.11 37.33 58.84
N ASN A 43 -33.76 38.38 58.10
CA ASN A 43 -33.33 39.70 58.60
C ASN A 43 -31.96 39.72 59.32
N SER A 44 -31.11 38.73 59.08
CA SER A 44 -29.71 38.73 59.50
C SER A 44 -28.79 38.71 58.28
N ASN A 45 -27.63 39.36 58.37
CA ASN A 45 -26.55 39.22 57.39
C ASN A 45 -25.76 37.91 57.57
N ARG A 46 -26.15 37.07 58.55
CA ARG A 46 -25.47 35.84 58.93
C ARG A 46 -25.85 34.65 58.08
N VAL A 47 -24.83 33.95 57.61
CA VAL A 47 -24.93 32.70 56.85
C VAL A 47 -24.13 31.61 57.56
N TYR A 48 -24.78 30.50 57.89
CA TYR A 48 -24.12 29.29 58.38
C TYR A 48 -24.01 28.32 57.21
N SER A 49 -22.81 27.84 56.87
CA SER A 49 -22.61 26.89 55.78
C SER A 49 -21.76 25.70 56.21
N PHE A 50 -22.06 24.51 55.71
CA PHE A 50 -21.30 23.30 56.01
C PHE A 50 -21.40 22.26 54.89
N PHE A 51 -20.39 21.39 54.81
CA PHE A 51 -20.37 20.20 53.95
C PHE A 51 -19.36 19.18 54.48
N SER A 52 -19.38 17.97 53.91
CA SER A 52 -18.35 16.95 54.11
C SER A 52 -17.80 16.47 52.76
N LEU A 53 -16.52 16.06 52.76
CA LEU A 53 -15.80 15.50 51.62
C LEU A 53 -15.17 14.17 52.01
N ASP A 54 -15.58 13.08 51.35
CA ASP A 54 -15.19 11.72 51.72
C ASP A 54 -14.01 11.20 50.89
N PHE A 55 -12.81 11.21 51.49
CA PHE A 55 -11.59 10.70 50.86
C PHE A 55 -11.30 9.22 51.16
N ARG A 56 -12.22 8.48 51.78
CA ARG A 56 -12.01 7.06 52.09
C ARG A 56 -11.82 6.26 50.79
N GLY A 57 -10.73 5.51 50.69
CA GLY A 57 -10.41 4.67 49.52
C GLY A 57 -9.83 5.40 48.31
N LEU A 58 -9.44 6.67 48.45
CA LEU A 58 -8.59 7.37 47.48
C LEU A 58 -7.13 7.25 47.89
N ASN A 59 -6.22 7.14 46.93
CA ASN A 59 -4.79 7.17 47.22
C ASN A 59 -4.37 8.58 47.67
N LYS A 60 -3.56 8.68 48.73
CA LYS A 60 -3.17 9.96 49.34
C LYS A 60 -1.66 10.07 49.40
N ASP A 61 -1.08 10.67 48.36
CA ASP A 61 0.34 11.01 48.36
C ASP A 61 0.67 12.18 49.31
N ASN A 62 -0.33 12.98 49.68
CA ASN A 62 -0.19 14.18 50.51
C ASN A 62 -0.44 13.90 52.00
N SER A 63 0.30 14.58 52.88
CA SER A 63 0.07 14.48 54.33
C SER A 63 -1.26 15.12 54.74
N PRO A 64 -1.89 14.71 55.87
CA PRO A 64 -3.13 15.32 56.36
C PRO A 64 -3.07 16.85 56.51
N ASP A 65 -1.90 17.39 56.89
CA ASP A 65 -1.68 18.83 56.99
C ASP A 65 -1.64 19.49 55.60
N ASP A 66 -1.02 18.87 54.59
CA ASP A 66 -0.98 19.40 53.20
C ASP A 66 -2.39 19.43 52.56
N ILE A 67 -3.20 18.41 52.84
CA ILE A 67 -4.60 18.37 52.40
C ILE A 67 -5.36 19.56 53.00
N MET A 68 -5.25 19.79 54.32
CA MET A 68 -5.92 20.91 54.98
C MET A 68 -5.46 22.26 54.45
N ASP A 69 -4.16 22.42 54.23
CA ASP A 69 -3.58 23.67 53.74
C ASP A 69 -4.05 24.01 52.33
N SER A 70 -4.13 22.99 51.47
CA SER A 70 -4.66 23.13 50.10
C SER A 70 -6.13 23.53 50.12
N PHE A 71 -6.96 22.89 50.95
CA PHE A 71 -8.39 23.23 51.07
C PHE A 71 -8.62 24.64 51.63
N ILE A 72 -7.90 25.01 52.69
CA ILE A 72 -8.00 26.36 53.26
C ILE A 72 -7.60 27.41 52.21
N THR A 73 -6.49 27.19 51.50
CA THR A 73 -6.00 28.11 50.46
C THR A 73 -7.01 28.24 49.32
N ASN A 74 -7.56 27.14 48.84
CA ASN A 74 -8.57 27.15 47.78
C ASN A 74 -9.83 27.91 48.18
N ILE A 75 -10.34 27.72 49.40
CA ILE A 75 -11.52 28.45 49.88
C ILE A 75 -11.23 29.95 50.01
N VAL A 76 -10.08 30.33 50.60
CA VAL A 76 -9.69 31.74 50.73
C VAL A 76 -9.60 32.40 49.35
N ASN A 77 -8.97 31.73 48.38
CA ASN A 77 -8.82 32.24 47.02
C ASN A 77 -10.16 32.33 46.28
N ASN A 78 -11.01 31.30 46.35
CA ASN A 78 -12.31 31.29 45.68
C ASN A 78 -13.25 32.38 46.22
N LEU A 79 -13.12 32.73 47.50
CA LEU A 79 -13.87 33.83 48.12
C LEU A 79 -13.26 35.21 47.85
N ASN A 80 -12.12 35.29 47.14
CA ASN A 80 -11.30 36.51 47.03
C ASN A 80 -11.01 37.16 48.40
N GLY A 81 -10.84 36.32 49.44
CA GLY A 81 -10.69 36.75 50.82
C GLY A 81 -9.23 36.91 51.25
N GLU A 82 -9.02 37.63 52.35
CA GLU A 82 -7.72 37.73 53.03
C GLU A 82 -7.73 36.85 54.28
N LEU A 83 -6.81 35.88 54.37
CA LEU A 83 -6.67 35.03 55.56
C LEU A 83 -6.09 35.83 56.73
N LEU A 84 -6.90 36.10 57.75
CA LEU A 84 -6.49 36.86 58.94
C LEU A 84 -5.88 35.97 60.02
N ASN A 85 -6.41 34.76 60.18
CA ASN A 85 -5.99 33.84 61.23
C ASN A 85 -6.15 32.39 60.78
N LYS A 86 -5.22 31.54 61.15
CA LYS A 86 -5.27 30.08 60.97
C LYS A 86 -4.65 29.43 62.21
N LYS A 87 -5.46 28.71 62.97
CA LYS A 87 -5.04 28.07 64.22
C LYS A 87 -5.36 26.58 64.19
N ARG A 88 -4.32 25.75 64.31
CA ARG A 88 -4.47 24.31 64.54
C ARG A 88 -5.05 24.07 65.93
N GLN A 89 -6.01 23.15 66.02
CA GLN A 89 -6.65 22.73 67.26
C GLN A 89 -6.57 21.21 67.40
N LYS A 90 -6.45 20.73 68.64
CA LYS A 90 -6.59 19.30 68.93
C LYS A 90 -8.07 18.95 68.91
N TYR A 91 -8.44 17.91 68.16
CA TYR A 91 -9.81 17.40 68.14
C TYR A 91 -9.80 15.86 68.03
N ALA A 92 -10.15 15.17 69.12
CA ALA A 92 -10.08 13.71 69.21
C ALA A 92 -8.77 13.15 68.60
N ASP A 93 -8.88 12.14 67.73
CA ASP A 93 -7.79 11.55 66.94
C ASP A 93 -7.65 12.17 65.53
N GLY A 94 -8.39 13.26 65.25
CA GLY A 94 -8.38 13.97 63.97
C GLY A 94 -7.56 15.27 63.97
N LEU A 95 -7.50 15.91 62.81
CA LEU A 95 -6.85 17.20 62.58
C LEU A 95 -7.90 18.30 62.44
N ARG A 96 -7.79 19.39 63.21
CA ARG A 96 -8.71 20.53 63.09
C ARG A 96 -7.97 21.86 62.91
N TYR A 97 -8.49 22.71 62.03
CA TYR A 97 -8.10 24.10 61.88
C TYR A 97 -9.30 25.01 62.06
N LYS A 98 -9.12 26.09 62.82
CA LYS A 98 -10.03 27.24 62.83
C LYS A 98 -9.39 28.38 62.08
N VAL A 99 -10.11 28.95 61.13
CA VAL A 99 -9.63 30.06 60.29
C VAL A 99 -10.59 31.24 60.36
N THR A 100 -10.04 32.43 60.18
CA THR A 100 -10.82 33.67 60.01
C THR A 100 -10.37 34.31 58.72
N VAL A 101 -11.32 34.56 57.82
CA VAL A 101 -11.11 35.15 56.50
C VAL A 101 -11.86 36.46 56.43
N LYS A 102 -11.20 37.51 55.94
CA LYS A 102 -11.83 38.80 55.66
C LYS A 102 -12.34 38.80 54.23
N LEU A 103 -13.66 38.93 54.07
CA LEU A 103 -14.29 38.95 52.75
C LEU A 103 -14.29 40.36 52.16
N ASN A 104 -14.52 41.38 52.99
CA ASN A 104 -14.45 42.79 52.60
C ASN A 104 -14.27 43.68 53.86
N SER A 105 -14.49 45.00 53.73
CA SER A 105 -14.32 45.94 54.84
C SER A 105 -15.35 45.81 55.96
N LYS A 106 -16.48 45.11 55.73
CA LYS A 106 -17.58 44.96 56.70
C LYS A 106 -17.81 43.53 57.17
N LYS A 107 -17.46 42.53 56.34
CA LYS A 107 -17.76 41.12 56.61
C LYS A 107 -16.53 40.26 56.87
N LEU A 108 -16.69 39.34 57.81
CA LEU A 108 -15.74 38.25 58.09
C LEU A 108 -16.42 36.90 57.85
N MET A 109 -15.60 35.88 57.64
CA MET A 109 -15.99 34.47 57.70
C MET A 109 -15.10 33.77 58.71
N ASN A 110 -15.72 33.18 59.73
CA ASN A 110 -15.05 32.18 60.56
C ASN A 110 -15.34 30.81 59.94
N ALA A 111 -14.32 29.96 59.82
CA ALA A 111 -14.48 28.61 59.32
C ALA A 111 -13.71 27.60 60.17
N GLN A 112 -14.20 26.37 60.20
CA GLN A 112 -13.62 25.23 60.89
C GLN A 112 -13.52 24.06 59.91
N PHE A 113 -12.31 23.54 59.78
CA PHE A 113 -11.97 22.38 58.97
C PHE A 113 -11.59 21.25 59.91
N THR A 114 -12.24 20.10 59.81
CA THR A 114 -11.89 18.91 60.59
C THR A 114 -11.67 17.74 59.65
N LEU A 115 -10.51 17.10 59.71
CA LEU A 115 -10.19 15.87 58.98
C LEU A 115 -10.12 14.70 59.96
N GLN A 116 -11.05 13.76 59.83
CA GLN A 116 -11.14 12.55 60.67
C GLN A 116 -11.77 11.42 59.86
N ASN A 117 -11.35 10.17 60.08
CA ASN A 117 -11.83 9.00 59.32
C ASN A 117 -11.67 9.14 57.80
N ASP A 118 -10.63 9.86 57.35
CA ASP A 118 -10.41 10.25 55.95
C ASP A 118 -11.53 11.10 55.33
N ILE A 119 -12.33 11.80 56.14
CA ILE A 119 -13.38 12.71 55.70
C ILE A 119 -13.06 14.12 56.19
N LEU A 120 -13.13 15.11 55.31
CA LEU A 120 -13.03 16.52 55.65
C LEU A 120 -14.41 17.10 55.89
N TYR A 121 -14.64 17.62 57.09
CA TYR A 121 -15.84 18.35 57.48
C TYR A 121 -15.53 19.84 57.50
N TYR A 122 -16.31 20.61 56.74
CA TYR A 122 -16.24 22.06 56.68
C TYR A 122 -17.46 22.67 57.35
N GLN A 123 -17.23 23.69 58.17
CA GLN A 123 -18.27 24.54 58.74
C GLN A 123 -17.81 25.98 58.65
N SER A 124 -18.71 26.92 58.38
CA SER A 124 -18.42 28.34 58.36
C SER A 124 -19.60 29.19 58.77
N VAL A 125 -19.28 30.36 59.31
CA VAL A 125 -20.23 31.43 59.59
C VAL A 125 -19.69 32.68 58.92
N GLU A 126 -20.46 33.26 58.01
CA GLU A 126 -20.23 34.60 57.46
C GLU A 126 -21.13 35.59 58.18
N ASP A 127 -20.58 36.71 58.64
CA ASP A 127 -21.35 37.81 59.24
C ASP A 127 -20.58 39.14 59.21
N ASP A 128 -21.22 40.22 59.66
CA ASP A 128 -20.56 41.50 59.90
C ASP A 128 -19.46 41.35 60.98
N ALA A 129 -18.33 42.04 60.78
CA ALA A 129 -17.09 41.83 61.55
C ALA A 129 -17.25 42.02 63.07
N ASP A 130 -18.16 42.91 63.47
CA ASP A 130 -18.45 43.22 64.87
C ASP A 130 -19.44 42.22 65.52
N GLU A 131 -20.18 41.44 64.72
CA GLU A 131 -21.24 40.53 65.17
C GLU A 131 -20.83 39.04 65.11
N ILE A 132 -19.83 38.70 64.29
CA ILE A 132 -19.43 37.30 64.01
C ILE A 132 -18.95 36.52 65.25
N ASN A 133 -18.43 37.20 66.27
CA ASN A 133 -17.86 36.57 67.47
C ASN A 133 -18.86 36.60 68.64
N ASP A 134 -19.96 35.83 68.53
CA ASP A 134 -20.96 35.69 69.59
C ASP A 134 -21.12 34.25 70.10
N SER A 135 -22.05 34.05 71.04
CA SER A 135 -22.36 32.74 71.61
C SER A 135 -22.96 31.77 70.60
N ASN A 136 -23.71 32.25 69.59
CA ASN A 136 -24.35 31.41 68.59
C ASN A 136 -23.32 30.85 67.61
N THR A 137 -22.38 31.68 67.14
CA THR A 137 -21.26 31.24 66.31
C THR A 137 -20.41 30.22 67.06
N SER A 138 -20.17 30.44 68.36
CA SER A 138 -19.41 29.50 69.19
C SER A 138 -20.15 28.17 69.33
N HIS A 139 -21.46 28.21 69.60
CA HIS A 139 -22.30 27.01 69.72
C HIS A 139 -22.37 26.21 68.42
N PHE A 140 -22.55 26.85 67.25
CA PHE A 140 -22.49 26.19 65.95
C PHE A 140 -21.20 25.38 65.77
N PHE A 141 -20.02 26.00 65.95
CA PHE A 141 -18.74 25.31 65.79
C PHE A 141 -18.46 24.23 66.84
N GLU A 142 -19.00 24.38 68.05
CA GLU A 142 -18.84 23.43 69.15
C GLU A 142 -19.82 22.24 69.06
N SER A 143 -20.94 22.41 68.36
CA SER A 143 -21.99 21.39 68.20
C SER A 143 -21.61 20.21 67.30
N ILE A 144 -20.54 20.33 66.50
CA ILE A 144 -20.15 19.23 65.61
C ILE A 144 -19.75 17.99 66.43
N ALA A 145 -20.44 16.89 66.17
CA ALA A 145 -20.09 15.56 66.65
C ALA A 145 -19.76 14.68 65.45
N ILE A 146 -18.57 14.06 65.48
CA ILE A 146 -18.14 13.12 64.44
C ILE A 146 -18.27 11.70 64.99
N ALA A 147 -19.09 10.90 64.33
CA ALA A 147 -19.32 9.49 64.61
C ALA A 147 -18.59 8.60 63.59
N THR A 148 -18.71 7.29 63.74
CA THR A 148 -18.21 6.34 62.73
C THR A 148 -19.07 6.43 61.47
N PRO A 149 -18.50 6.79 60.30
CA PRO A 149 -19.26 6.88 59.07
C PRO A 149 -19.69 5.49 58.57
N LYS A 150 -20.79 5.42 57.80
CA LYS A 150 -21.21 4.14 57.18
C LYS A 150 -20.09 3.58 56.28
N PRO A 151 -19.81 2.28 56.29
CA PRO A 151 -18.84 1.68 55.38
C PRO A 151 -19.19 1.96 53.92
N LYS A 152 -18.20 2.31 53.09
CA LYS A 152 -18.43 2.42 51.64
C LYS A 152 -18.86 1.06 51.10
N LYS A 153 -19.98 1.03 50.38
CA LYS A 153 -20.44 -0.17 49.68
C LYS A 153 -19.43 -0.48 48.56
N GLU A 154 -18.87 -1.69 48.53
CA GLU A 154 -18.10 -2.14 47.38
C GLU A 154 -19.01 -2.23 46.17
N ILE A 155 -18.66 -1.51 45.10
CA ILE A 155 -19.35 -1.61 43.81
C ILE A 155 -18.67 -2.78 43.07
N PRO A 156 -19.41 -3.86 42.75
CA PRO A 156 -18.87 -4.95 41.95
C PRO A 156 -18.52 -4.46 40.55
N TRP A 157 -17.60 -5.16 39.88
CA TRP A 157 -17.34 -4.90 38.47
C TRP A 157 -18.63 -5.08 37.65
N LEU A 158 -18.85 -4.16 36.72
CA LEU A 158 -19.98 -4.11 35.80
C LEU A 158 -19.69 -4.98 34.58
N ASP A 159 -20.66 -5.80 34.16
CA ASP A 159 -20.64 -6.44 32.85
C ASP A 159 -21.03 -5.42 31.77
N TYR A 160 -20.08 -5.06 30.90
CA TYR A 160 -20.30 -4.21 29.76
C TYR A 160 -20.40 -5.05 28.48
N LYS A 161 -21.39 -4.74 27.65
CA LYS A 161 -21.59 -5.40 26.35
C LYS A 161 -21.81 -4.33 25.28
N SER A 162 -21.07 -4.45 24.18
CA SER A 162 -21.31 -3.68 22.96
C SER A 162 -21.89 -4.60 21.89
N PRO A 163 -23.22 -4.55 21.65
CA PRO A 163 -23.84 -5.33 20.58
C PRO A 163 -23.30 -4.94 19.20
N GLU A 164 -23.14 -3.64 18.94
CA GLU A 164 -22.64 -3.12 17.66
C GLU A 164 -21.17 -3.45 17.44
N GLY A 165 -20.35 -3.36 18.49
CA GLY A 165 -18.96 -3.76 18.47
C GLY A 165 -18.73 -5.27 18.51
N ALA A 166 -19.77 -6.07 18.78
CA ALA A 166 -19.70 -7.53 18.93
C ALA A 166 -18.66 -8.00 19.97
N PHE A 167 -18.63 -7.37 21.16
CA PHE A 167 -17.79 -7.79 22.29
C PHE A 167 -18.45 -7.56 23.66
N SER A 168 -17.90 -8.20 24.68
CA SER A 168 -18.20 -7.94 26.09
C SER A 168 -16.94 -7.94 26.95
N LEU A 169 -16.98 -7.24 28.08
CA LEU A 169 -15.93 -7.23 29.11
C LEU A 169 -16.47 -6.77 30.47
N GLN A 170 -15.66 -6.89 31.51
CA GLN A 170 -15.96 -6.37 32.83
C GLN A 170 -15.19 -5.09 33.13
N LEU A 171 -15.87 -4.12 33.77
CA LEU A 171 -15.33 -2.80 34.09
C LEU A 171 -15.53 -2.45 35.57
N PRO A 172 -14.63 -1.70 36.22
CA PRO A 172 -14.80 -1.31 37.62
C PRO A 172 -15.93 -0.27 37.83
N ARG A 173 -16.34 0.43 36.76
CA ARG A 173 -17.49 1.35 36.73
C ARG A 173 -17.92 1.64 35.29
N GLU A 174 -19.02 2.38 35.15
CA GLU A 174 -19.53 2.84 33.85
C GLU A 174 -18.47 3.64 33.05
N PRO A 175 -18.30 3.34 31.75
CA PRO A 175 -17.38 4.06 30.88
C PRO A 175 -17.91 5.42 30.44
N THR A 176 -16.98 6.32 30.16
CA THR A 176 -17.23 7.57 29.42
C THR A 176 -16.97 7.34 27.94
N ASP A 177 -17.91 7.76 27.09
CA ASP A 177 -17.76 7.72 25.64
C ASP A 177 -16.90 8.89 25.14
N LEU A 178 -15.83 8.57 24.41
CA LEU A 178 -14.86 9.47 23.79
C LEU A 178 -14.78 9.26 22.27
N SER A 179 -15.82 8.66 21.68
CA SER A 179 -15.86 8.30 20.26
C SER A 179 -15.69 9.52 19.36
N ARG A 180 -15.01 9.33 18.23
CA ARG A 180 -14.68 10.41 17.27
C ARG A 180 -14.42 9.86 15.88
N ALA A 181 -14.69 10.69 14.87
CA ALA A 181 -14.25 10.42 13.51
C ALA A 181 -12.81 10.92 13.30
N HIS A 182 -12.05 10.20 12.47
CA HIS A 182 -10.73 10.59 12.01
C HIS A 182 -10.73 10.56 10.48
N PRO A 183 -10.21 11.60 9.79
CA PRO A 183 -10.12 11.61 8.33
C PRO A 183 -9.41 10.36 7.81
N ASN A 184 -9.83 9.87 6.64
CA ASN A 184 -9.15 8.79 5.95
C ASN A 184 -7.83 9.35 5.37
N PRO A 185 -6.67 8.78 5.73
CA PRO A 185 -5.37 9.29 5.29
C PRO A 185 -5.07 8.97 3.81
N ILE A 186 -5.79 8.04 3.20
CA ILE A 186 -5.61 7.63 1.79
C ILE A 186 -6.50 8.46 0.87
N ASP A 187 -7.71 8.76 1.32
CA ASP A 187 -8.71 9.55 0.59
C ASP A 187 -9.35 10.57 1.54
N GLU A 188 -8.84 11.81 1.53
CA GLU A 188 -9.32 12.87 2.42
C GLU A 188 -10.81 13.19 2.24
N ASP A 189 -11.35 12.98 1.04
CA ASP A 189 -12.76 13.17 0.69
C ASP A 189 -13.61 11.90 0.93
N GLY A 190 -12.96 10.78 1.26
CA GLY A 190 -13.56 9.48 1.52
C GLY A 190 -14.24 9.36 2.89
N GLU A 191 -14.81 8.18 3.18
CA GLU A 191 -15.44 7.93 4.47
C GLU A 191 -14.38 7.92 5.60
N PRO A 192 -14.59 8.65 6.72
CA PRO A 192 -13.62 8.69 7.80
C PRO A 192 -13.61 7.40 8.62
N TYR A 193 -12.52 7.17 9.35
CA TYR A 193 -12.46 6.17 10.40
C TYR A 193 -13.29 6.59 11.61
N TYR A 194 -14.36 5.87 11.90
CA TYR A 194 -15.14 6.05 13.12
C TYR A 194 -14.52 5.24 14.26
N LEU A 195 -13.89 5.94 15.21
CA LEU A 195 -13.29 5.34 16.39
C LEU A 195 -14.30 5.32 17.54
N HIS A 196 -14.85 4.14 17.87
CA HIS A 196 -15.72 3.96 19.03
C HIS A 196 -14.86 3.74 20.27
N MET A 197 -14.67 4.76 21.09
CA MET A 197 -13.64 4.77 22.14
C MET A 197 -14.27 5.08 23.50
N TYR A 198 -13.91 4.27 24.50
CA TYR A 198 -14.47 4.34 25.84
C TYR A 198 -13.37 4.38 26.88
N ASN A 199 -13.56 5.16 27.95
CA ASN A 199 -12.58 5.31 29.02
C ASN A 199 -13.21 5.11 30.40
N VAL A 200 -12.50 4.40 31.27
CA VAL A 200 -12.87 4.14 32.67
C VAL A 200 -11.65 4.40 33.52
N GLN A 201 -11.68 5.45 34.33
CA GLN A 201 -10.66 5.61 35.38
C GLN A 201 -10.98 4.63 36.53
N ASP A 202 -10.06 4.31 37.41
CA ASP A 202 -10.30 3.64 38.70
C ASP A 202 -9.34 4.24 39.72
N LEU A 203 -9.79 5.32 40.35
CA LEU A 203 -8.98 6.12 41.27
C LEU A 203 -8.66 5.38 42.59
N LYS A 204 -9.34 4.26 42.88
CA LYS A 204 -9.03 3.44 44.04
C LYS A 204 -7.76 2.63 43.82
N ASN A 205 -7.55 2.16 42.59
CA ASN A 205 -6.44 1.26 42.23
C ASN A 205 -5.42 1.91 41.29
N ASP A 206 -5.52 3.23 41.10
CA ASP A 206 -4.70 4.05 40.19
C ASP A 206 -4.60 3.46 38.79
N ASN A 207 -5.71 3.01 38.24
CA ASN A 207 -5.78 2.50 36.88
C ASN A 207 -6.59 3.45 35.98
N ASN A 208 -6.25 3.47 34.70
CA ASN A 208 -7.10 3.98 33.64
C ASN A 208 -7.25 2.88 32.58
N TYR A 209 -8.48 2.57 32.22
CA TYR A 209 -8.82 1.58 31.21
C TYR A 209 -9.40 2.30 30.01
N LEU A 210 -8.88 2.01 28.83
CA LEU A 210 -9.40 2.48 27.56
C LEU A 210 -9.68 1.26 26.68
N PHE A 211 -10.81 1.25 26.02
CA PHE A 211 -11.09 0.24 25.00
C PHE A 211 -11.74 0.90 23.80
N ARG A 212 -11.42 0.40 22.60
CA ARG A 212 -12.01 0.88 21.36
C ARG A 212 -12.23 -0.25 20.36
N TYR A 213 -13.13 0.00 19.43
CA TYR A 213 -13.20 -0.71 18.17
C TYR A 213 -13.41 0.27 17.01
N ASN A 214 -12.99 -0.15 15.81
CA ASN A 214 -13.26 0.56 14.57
C ASN A 214 -13.18 -0.42 13.39
N ASP A 215 -13.93 -0.12 12.34
CA ASP A 215 -13.86 -0.82 11.05
C ASP A 215 -12.97 -0.03 10.09
N GLN A 216 -12.51 -0.67 9.01
CA GLN A 216 -12.02 0.09 7.86
C GLN A 216 -13.20 0.82 7.19
N PRO A 217 -12.99 1.99 6.58
CA PRO A 217 -14.04 2.73 5.89
C PRO A 217 -14.62 1.96 4.70
N LEU A 218 -15.80 2.37 4.22
CA LEU A 218 -16.43 1.76 3.05
C LEU A 218 -15.50 1.80 1.84
N GLY A 219 -15.39 0.66 1.15
CA GLY A 219 -14.47 0.46 0.03
C GLY A 219 -13.10 -0.08 0.46
N TYR A 220 -12.80 -0.12 1.76
CA TYR A 220 -11.53 -0.64 2.28
C TYR A 220 -11.74 -1.93 3.07
N TYR A 221 -10.77 -2.83 2.98
CA TYR A 221 -10.75 -4.07 3.76
C TYR A 221 -9.35 -4.35 4.30
N MET A 222 -9.28 -5.15 5.36
CA MET A 222 -8.02 -5.58 5.95
C MET A 222 -7.39 -6.72 5.12
N GLU A 223 -6.46 -6.37 4.23
CA GLU A 223 -5.71 -7.34 3.39
C GLU A 223 -4.46 -7.90 4.09
N ASP A 224 -3.82 -7.10 4.95
CA ASP A 224 -2.63 -7.47 5.70
C ASP A 224 -2.74 -7.14 7.20
N PRO A 225 -3.30 -8.06 8.01
CA PRO A 225 -3.33 -7.91 9.46
C PRO A 225 -1.93 -7.79 10.10
N ILE A 226 -0.87 -8.36 9.49
CA ILE A 226 0.48 -8.34 10.04
C ILE A 226 1.07 -6.94 9.88
N GLY A 227 1.04 -6.39 8.67
CA GLY A 227 1.43 -5.01 8.39
C GLY A 227 0.61 -4.00 9.19
N ALA A 228 -0.67 -4.28 9.44
CA ALA A 228 -1.50 -3.44 10.32
C ALA A 228 -1.00 -3.43 11.78
N PHE A 229 -0.51 -4.57 12.31
CA PHE A 229 0.07 -4.61 13.65
C PHE A 229 1.36 -3.80 13.77
N GLU A 230 2.23 -3.87 12.75
CA GLU A 230 3.46 -3.06 12.69
C GLU A 230 3.12 -1.57 12.54
N SER A 231 2.20 -1.20 11.66
CA SER A 231 1.74 0.19 11.50
C SER A 231 1.20 0.78 12.82
N ILE A 232 0.50 -0.02 13.62
CA ILE A 232 0.02 0.42 14.95
C ILE A 232 1.17 0.55 15.96
N LYS A 233 2.15 -0.36 15.91
CA LYS A 233 3.36 -0.30 16.74
C LYS A 233 4.16 0.97 16.45
N ASP A 234 4.35 1.32 15.18
CA ASP A 234 5.03 2.55 14.76
C ASP A 234 4.28 3.80 15.26
N ASN A 235 2.94 3.78 15.19
CA ASN A 235 2.12 4.86 15.76
C ASN A 235 2.31 5.01 17.27
N PHE A 236 2.52 3.91 18.00
CA PHE A 236 2.85 3.96 19.42
C PHE A 236 4.25 4.51 19.64
N GLU A 237 5.27 4.10 18.90
CA GLU A 237 6.65 4.60 19.03
C GLU A 237 6.72 6.13 18.84
N GLY A 238 5.87 6.71 17.98
CA GLY A 238 5.74 8.16 17.84
C GLY A 238 5.09 8.90 19.02
N LYS A 239 4.43 8.20 19.96
CA LYS A 239 3.61 8.80 21.04
C LYS A 239 3.92 8.28 22.45
N ALA A 240 4.63 7.16 22.55
CA ALA A 240 4.94 6.44 23.77
C ALA A 240 6.24 5.64 23.59
N THR A 241 6.94 5.37 24.68
CA THR A 241 8.11 4.48 24.64
C THR A 241 7.66 3.03 24.72
N LEU A 242 8.00 2.20 23.73
CA LEU A 242 7.82 0.75 23.79
C LEU A 242 8.85 0.11 24.72
N LEU A 243 8.41 -0.84 25.55
CA LEU A 243 9.28 -1.61 26.44
C LEU A 243 9.71 -2.97 25.85
N GLY A 244 9.23 -3.31 24.64
CA GLY A 244 9.60 -4.50 23.87
C GLY A 244 8.89 -4.55 22.52
N GLU A 245 9.23 -5.54 21.69
CA GLU A 245 8.77 -5.67 20.29
C GLU A 245 7.29 -6.04 20.12
N GLY A 246 6.57 -6.30 21.20
CA GLY A 246 5.19 -6.79 21.18
C GLY A 246 5.11 -8.32 21.17
N LYS A 247 4.09 -8.85 21.82
CA LYS A 247 3.89 -10.30 21.98
C LYS A 247 2.65 -10.76 21.21
N THR A 248 2.80 -11.77 20.37
CA THR A 248 1.66 -12.44 19.73
C THR A 248 0.76 -13.11 20.76
N ILE A 249 -0.53 -12.79 20.71
CA ILE A 249 -1.58 -13.35 21.57
C ILE A 249 -2.74 -13.83 20.70
N TYR A 250 -3.60 -14.70 21.24
CA TYR A 250 -4.77 -15.21 20.53
C TYR A 250 -6.03 -15.12 21.40
N LEU A 251 -7.15 -14.77 20.77
CA LEU A 251 -8.49 -14.82 21.37
C LEU A 251 -9.45 -15.48 20.38
N ASP A 252 -10.05 -16.61 20.78
CA ASP A 252 -10.98 -17.40 19.96
C ASP A 252 -10.45 -17.74 18.54
N GLY A 253 -9.12 -17.87 18.40
CA GLY A 253 -8.45 -18.16 17.14
C GLY A 253 -8.09 -16.93 16.29
N TYR A 254 -8.48 -15.72 16.71
CA TYR A 254 -8.01 -14.47 16.10
C TYR A 254 -6.67 -14.06 16.72
N GLU A 255 -5.74 -13.70 15.85
CA GLU A 255 -4.44 -13.21 16.25
C GLU A 255 -4.52 -11.77 16.79
N GLY A 256 -3.65 -11.47 17.74
CA GLY A 256 -3.48 -10.17 18.32
C GLY A 256 -2.04 -9.88 18.72
N ARG A 257 -1.80 -8.67 19.21
CA ARG A 257 -0.53 -8.22 19.77
C ARG A 257 -0.74 -7.61 21.16
N GLU A 258 0.13 -7.94 22.10
CA GLU A 258 0.26 -7.30 23.41
C GLU A 258 1.51 -6.43 23.42
N TYR A 259 1.34 -5.13 23.67
CA TYR A 259 2.42 -4.16 23.79
C TYR A 259 2.53 -3.65 25.22
N GLU A 260 3.75 -3.52 25.71
CA GLU A 260 4.07 -2.88 26.99
C GLU A 260 4.68 -1.51 26.70
N LEU A 261 4.10 -0.46 27.28
CA LEU A 261 4.32 0.92 26.87
C LEU A 261 4.53 1.84 28.10
N LEU A 262 5.34 2.88 27.93
CA LEU A 262 5.37 4.05 28.81
C LEU A 262 4.72 5.24 28.11
N ILE A 263 3.48 5.55 28.49
CA ILE A 263 2.78 6.73 27.98
C ILE A 263 3.36 7.97 28.66
N GLN A 264 3.68 9.01 27.86
CA GLN A 264 4.39 10.21 28.31
C GLN A 264 5.71 9.91 29.04
N ASP A 265 6.36 8.81 28.69
CA ASP A 265 7.60 8.29 29.31
C ASP A 265 7.51 8.08 30.83
N LYS A 266 6.30 7.91 31.36
CA LYS A 266 6.04 7.90 32.80
C LYS A 266 5.11 6.80 33.25
N TYR A 267 4.03 6.59 32.52
CA TYR A 267 2.92 5.78 33.00
C TYR A 267 2.93 4.41 32.31
N HIS A 268 3.25 3.38 33.08
CA HIS A 268 3.29 2.02 32.59
C HIS A 268 1.91 1.57 32.13
N SER A 269 1.87 1.00 30.92
CA SER A 269 0.64 0.58 30.27
C SER A 269 0.82 -0.77 29.57
N VAL A 270 -0.24 -1.55 29.53
CA VAL A 270 -0.36 -2.76 28.71
C VAL A 270 -1.47 -2.50 27.70
N CYS A 271 -1.18 -2.74 26.43
CA CYS A 271 -2.14 -2.63 25.33
C CYS A 271 -2.31 -3.98 24.65
N ARG A 272 -3.54 -4.41 24.39
CA ARG A 272 -3.86 -5.58 23.56
C ARG A 272 -4.65 -5.15 22.34
N ILE A 273 -4.25 -5.64 21.18
CA ILE A 273 -4.91 -5.37 19.90
C ILE A 273 -5.32 -6.69 19.29
N TYR A 274 -6.52 -6.75 18.74
CA TYR A 274 -7.03 -7.89 17.98
C TYR A 274 -7.65 -7.41 16.67
N ILE A 275 -7.46 -8.19 15.61
CA ILE A 275 -8.08 -7.95 14.30
C ILE A 275 -9.04 -9.11 14.01
N ARG A 276 -10.29 -8.80 13.71
CA ARG A 276 -11.37 -9.76 13.45
C ARG A 276 -12.08 -9.34 12.17
N GLY A 277 -11.71 -9.97 11.06
CA GLY A 277 -12.14 -9.52 9.72
C GLY A 277 -11.65 -8.09 9.49
N ASN A 278 -12.58 -7.20 9.15
CA ASN A 278 -12.27 -5.79 8.92
C ASN A 278 -12.23 -4.92 10.19
N ARG A 279 -12.51 -5.50 11.35
CA ARG A 279 -12.65 -4.77 12.63
C ARG A 279 -11.40 -4.89 13.48
N THR A 280 -10.90 -3.76 13.96
CA THR A 280 -9.81 -3.69 14.93
C THR A 280 -10.36 -3.40 16.32
N TYR A 281 -9.87 -4.13 17.33
CA TYR A 281 -10.16 -3.91 18.75
C TYR A 281 -8.87 -3.53 19.45
N LEU A 282 -8.96 -2.59 20.39
CA LEU A 282 -7.84 -2.21 21.25
C LEU A 282 -8.32 -2.11 22.69
N LEU A 283 -7.56 -2.71 23.60
CA LEU A 283 -7.73 -2.66 25.05
C LEU A 283 -6.45 -2.10 25.65
N LEU A 284 -6.55 -1.09 26.50
CA LEU A 284 -5.42 -0.44 27.14
C LEU A 284 -5.69 -0.32 28.64
N LYS A 285 -4.75 -0.79 29.45
CA LYS A 285 -4.70 -0.53 30.88
C LYS A 285 -3.45 0.29 31.17
N GLN A 286 -3.63 1.45 31.78
CA GLN A 286 -2.58 2.38 32.15
C GLN A 286 -2.57 2.58 33.67
N LYS A 287 -1.38 2.65 34.27
CA LYS A 287 -1.21 3.09 35.65
C LYS A 287 -1.20 4.62 35.75
N LEU A 288 -1.88 5.17 36.75
CA LEU A 288 -1.88 6.60 37.07
C LEU A 288 -0.73 6.98 38.01
N ASN A 289 -0.11 5.99 38.66
CA ASN A 289 1.10 6.18 39.46
C ASN A 289 2.34 5.75 38.65
N VAL A 290 3.37 6.59 38.65
CA VAL A 290 4.62 6.40 37.88
C VAL A 290 5.48 5.24 38.38
N THR A 291 5.30 4.80 39.63
CA THR A 291 6.08 3.68 40.19
C THR A 291 5.43 2.32 39.98
N ASP A 292 4.17 2.31 39.58
CA ASP A 292 3.37 1.09 39.46
C ASP A 292 3.46 0.51 38.04
N GLN A 293 3.37 -0.81 37.95
CA GLN A 293 3.29 -1.52 36.68
C GLN A 293 1.87 -2.07 36.46
N ALA A 294 1.38 -1.91 35.24
CA ALA A 294 0.11 -2.49 34.81
C ALA A 294 0.29 -4.00 34.61
N SER A 295 -0.47 -4.81 35.35
CA SER A 295 -0.52 -6.27 35.16
C SER A 295 -1.28 -6.65 33.90
N THR A 296 -0.74 -7.64 33.16
CA THR A 296 -1.40 -8.35 32.05
C THR A 296 -2.45 -9.37 32.53
N ASP A 297 -2.35 -9.80 33.78
CA ASP A 297 -3.34 -10.60 34.50
C ASP A 297 -4.28 -9.65 35.26
N ASP A 298 -5.24 -9.09 34.53
CA ASP A 298 -6.27 -8.19 35.06
C ASP A 298 -7.63 -8.61 34.52
N LEU A 299 -8.67 -8.47 35.35
CA LEU A 299 -10.03 -8.85 35.00
C LEU A 299 -10.51 -8.15 33.73
N PHE A 300 -10.09 -6.90 33.49
CA PHE A 300 -10.36 -6.15 32.26
C PHE A 300 -9.95 -6.91 31.01
N PHE A 301 -8.75 -7.49 31.00
CA PHE A 301 -8.24 -8.24 29.86
C PHE A 301 -8.79 -9.67 29.80
N SER A 302 -8.88 -10.37 30.94
CA SER A 302 -9.32 -11.77 30.96
C SER A 302 -10.83 -11.93 30.76
N SER A 303 -11.62 -10.87 30.99
CA SER A 303 -13.07 -10.87 30.77
C SER A 303 -13.45 -10.47 29.34
N PHE A 304 -12.54 -9.88 28.55
CA PHE A 304 -12.82 -9.48 27.19
C PHE A 304 -13.08 -10.71 26.31
N LYS A 305 -14.23 -10.71 25.62
CA LYS A 305 -14.67 -11.80 24.75
C LYS A 305 -15.34 -11.26 23.51
N PHE A 306 -15.15 -11.98 22.41
CA PHE A 306 -15.94 -11.75 21.22
C PHE A 306 -17.36 -12.28 21.40
N GLU A 307 -18.32 -11.46 21.00
CA GLU A 307 -19.73 -11.84 20.91
C GLU A 307 -20.07 -12.13 19.45
N THR A 308 -21.13 -12.90 19.23
CA THR A 308 -21.69 -13.06 17.89
C THR A 308 -22.27 -11.72 17.43
N PRO A 309 -21.88 -11.21 16.24
CA PRO A 309 -22.47 -10.00 15.67
C PRO A 309 -23.98 -10.11 15.56
N LYS A 310 -24.69 -9.01 15.77
CA LYS A 310 -26.12 -8.96 15.51
C LYS A 310 -26.35 -9.07 14.00
N THR A 311 -27.33 -9.86 13.57
CA THR A 311 -27.74 -9.87 12.16
C THR A 311 -28.31 -8.51 11.76
N GLN A 312 -27.75 -7.90 10.72
CA GLN A 312 -28.30 -6.70 10.09
C GLN A 312 -29.38 -7.08 9.09
N GLU A 313 -30.42 -6.25 8.96
CA GLU A 313 -31.49 -6.47 7.99
C GLU A 313 -31.01 -6.15 6.57
N LEU A 314 -31.49 -6.91 5.60
CA LEU A 314 -31.23 -6.69 4.17
C LEU A 314 -32.45 -6.04 3.53
N GLU A 315 -32.20 -5.22 2.53
CA GLU A 315 -33.21 -4.64 1.65
C GLU A 315 -33.05 -5.16 0.22
N THR A 316 -34.08 -4.95 -0.58
CA THR A 316 -34.02 -5.24 -2.02
C THR A 316 -33.29 -4.11 -2.73
N LEU A 317 -32.08 -4.38 -3.22
CA LEU A 317 -31.38 -3.52 -4.16
C LEU A 317 -31.86 -3.80 -5.58
N SER A 318 -32.42 -2.79 -6.23
CA SER A 318 -32.84 -2.83 -7.65
C SER A 318 -32.07 -1.76 -8.45
N PRO A 319 -30.92 -2.09 -9.07
CA PRO A 319 -30.13 -1.11 -9.80
C PRO A 319 -30.93 -0.42 -10.90
N ARG A 320 -30.80 0.90 -10.97
CA ARG A 320 -31.63 1.73 -11.86
C ARG A 320 -31.42 1.35 -13.33
N GLY A 321 -32.51 1.13 -14.05
CA GLY A 321 -32.47 0.80 -15.48
C GLY A 321 -32.11 -0.64 -15.78
N THR A 322 -32.08 -1.51 -14.78
CA THR A 322 -31.83 -2.94 -14.93
C THR A 322 -33.10 -3.77 -14.71
N ASN A 323 -33.02 -5.05 -15.05
CA ASN A 323 -34.10 -6.02 -14.95
C ASN A 323 -33.83 -7.08 -13.87
N PHE A 324 -33.08 -6.75 -12.83
CA PHE A 324 -32.75 -7.67 -11.76
C PHE A 324 -32.73 -6.97 -10.41
N GLU A 325 -32.75 -7.78 -9.36
CA GLU A 325 -32.67 -7.32 -7.98
C GLU A 325 -31.93 -8.36 -7.13
N ILE A 326 -31.37 -7.91 -6.01
CA ILE A 326 -30.61 -8.70 -5.05
C ILE A 326 -30.95 -8.22 -3.63
N GLN A 327 -30.88 -9.10 -2.63
CA GLN A 327 -30.92 -8.67 -1.23
C GLN A 327 -29.53 -8.16 -0.84
N PHE A 328 -29.47 -6.92 -0.35
CA PHE A 328 -28.23 -6.25 0.00
C PHE A 328 -28.46 -5.28 1.16
N PHE A 329 -27.44 -4.55 1.59
CA PHE A 329 -27.60 -3.56 2.66
C PHE A 329 -28.27 -2.28 2.14
N GLU A 330 -28.99 -1.56 3.01
CA GLU A 330 -29.61 -0.25 2.69
C GLU A 330 -28.54 0.80 2.34
N ASP A 331 -27.51 0.91 3.19
CA ASP A 331 -26.38 1.82 3.00
C ASP A 331 -25.38 1.23 2.00
N THR A 332 -25.32 1.80 0.79
CA THR A 332 -24.39 1.40 -0.27
C THR A 332 -23.68 2.60 -0.88
N SER A 333 -22.45 2.39 -1.35
CA SER A 333 -21.75 3.30 -2.26
C SER A 333 -21.71 2.69 -3.65
N LEU A 334 -21.90 3.49 -4.69
CA LEU A 334 -21.88 3.07 -6.08
C LEU A 334 -20.72 3.74 -6.81
N THR A 335 -19.82 2.93 -7.35
CA THR A 335 -18.80 3.35 -8.31
C THR A 335 -19.25 2.97 -9.71
N ILE A 336 -19.11 3.89 -10.67
CA ILE A 336 -19.41 3.64 -12.09
C ILE A 336 -18.18 3.97 -12.90
N ASP A 337 -17.71 2.99 -13.66
CA ASP A 337 -16.68 3.18 -14.68
C ASP A 337 -17.29 3.05 -16.08
N SER A 338 -16.98 4.01 -16.95
CA SER A 338 -17.63 4.21 -18.25
C SER A 338 -16.66 4.56 -19.39
N LEU A 339 -15.36 4.65 -19.14
CA LEU A 339 -14.37 5.19 -20.07
C LEU A 339 -13.31 4.14 -20.48
N GLY A 340 -12.75 4.31 -21.69
CA GLY A 340 -11.54 3.59 -22.12
C GLY A 340 -11.71 2.08 -22.32
N TYR A 341 -12.82 1.66 -22.93
CA TYR A 341 -13.17 0.26 -23.04
C TYR A 341 -12.92 -0.38 -24.40
N GLU A 342 -12.34 0.30 -25.38
CA GLU A 342 -12.28 -0.13 -26.79
C GLU A 342 -11.82 -1.60 -26.99
N ASP A 343 -10.77 -1.99 -26.29
CA ASP A 343 -10.03 -3.27 -26.31
C ASP A 343 -10.52 -4.32 -25.29
N VAL A 344 -11.54 -4.02 -24.49
CA VAL A 344 -12.10 -4.96 -23.52
C VAL A 344 -13.54 -5.35 -23.85
N TYR A 345 -13.93 -6.56 -23.45
CA TYR A 345 -15.28 -7.10 -23.72
C TYR A 345 -16.37 -6.54 -22.80
N LEU A 346 -16.00 -5.76 -21.78
CA LEU A 346 -16.90 -5.14 -20.82
C LEU A 346 -17.04 -3.65 -21.07
N LYS A 347 -18.14 -3.06 -20.62
CA LYS A 347 -18.34 -1.62 -20.52
C LYS A 347 -19.35 -1.32 -19.41
N ASN A 348 -19.38 -0.06 -18.96
CA ASN A 348 -20.31 0.42 -17.95
C ASN A 348 -20.28 -0.48 -16.70
N SER A 349 -19.13 -0.58 -16.05
CA SER A 349 -18.98 -1.34 -14.82
C SER A 349 -19.60 -0.58 -13.66
N HIS A 350 -20.46 -1.25 -12.89
CA HIS A 350 -21.16 -0.71 -11.73
C HIS A 350 -20.85 -1.56 -10.52
N ASP A 351 -20.28 -0.97 -9.48
CA ASP A 351 -19.90 -1.67 -8.25
C ASP A 351 -20.59 -1.05 -7.04
N TYR A 352 -21.44 -1.84 -6.38
CA TYR A 352 -22.08 -1.49 -5.13
C TYR A 352 -21.27 -2.03 -3.96
N PHE A 353 -20.71 -1.15 -3.14
CA PHE A 353 -20.01 -1.49 -1.91
C PHE A 353 -20.92 -1.31 -0.70
N ALA A 354 -20.86 -2.24 0.24
CA ALA A 354 -21.56 -2.14 1.51
C ALA A 354 -20.69 -2.62 2.68
N LEU A 355 -20.87 -1.98 3.83
CA LEU A 355 -20.29 -2.36 5.11
C LEU A 355 -21.39 -2.88 6.03
N ASN A 356 -21.26 -4.11 6.52
CA ASN A 356 -22.08 -4.61 7.61
C ASN A 356 -21.61 -3.99 8.93
N LYS A 357 -22.28 -2.96 9.40
CA LYS A 357 -21.90 -2.21 10.62
C LYS A 357 -21.89 -3.08 11.89
N GLN A 358 -22.56 -4.24 11.88
CA GLN A 358 -22.61 -5.14 13.04
C GLN A 358 -21.39 -6.07 13.11
N SER A 359 -20.80 -6.47 11.99
CA SER A 359 -19.65 -7.39 11.94
C SER A 359 -18.36 -6.75 11.44
N GLY A 360 -18.43 -5.64 10.71
CA GLY A 360 -17.34 -5.03 9.96
C GLY A 360 -17.13 -5.64 8.56
N ASP A 361 -17.88 -6.69 8.18
CA ASP A 361 -17.70 -7.34 6.88
C ASP A 361 -18.04 -6.43 5.71
N VAL A 362 -17.28 -6.54 4.62
CA VAL A 362 -17.48 -5.74 3.40
C VAL A 362 -17.96 -6.63 2.26
N TYR A 363 -18.90 -6.11 1.49
CA TYR A 363 -19.48 -6.78 0.34
C TYR A 363 -19.40 -5.86 -0.88
N GLN A 364 -19.10 -6.43 -2.03
CA GLN A 364 -19.13 -5.76 -3.33
C GLN A 364 -20.02 -6.55 -4.28
N PHE A 365 -21.05 -5.90 -4.81
CA PHE A 365 -21.87 -6.44 -5.90
C PHE A 365 -21.62 -5.63 -7.17
N GLY A 366 -20.91 -6.24 -8.11
CA GLY A 366 -20.52 -5.68 -9.38
C GLY A 366 -21.31 -6.26 -10.55
N TYR A 367 -21.65 -5.42 -11.53
CA TYR A 367 -22.07 -5.89 -12.85
C TYR A 367 -21.55 -4.98 -13.97
N SER A 368 -21.31 -5.57 -15.13
CA SER A 368 -20.81 -4.88 -16.33
C SER A 368 -21.59 -5.33 -17.57
N ASP A 369 -21.81 -4.42 -18.52
CA ASP A 369 -22.42 -4.76 -19.80
C ASP A 369 -21.39 -5.44 -20.71
N ILE A 370 -21.80 -6.53 -21.37
CA ILE A 370 -21.00 -7.26 -22.34
C ILE A 370 -21.13 -6.60 -23.72
N LYS A 371 -20.02 -6.42 -24.42
CA LYS A 371 -19.98 -5.85 -25.78
C LYS A 371 -20.55 -6.78 -26.84
N ASP A 372 -20.94 -6.18 -27.96
CA ASP A 372 -21.70 -6.83 -29.04
C ASP A 372 -20.95 -7.98 -29.72
N TYR A 373 -19.63 -7.90 -29.77
CA TYR A 373 -18.79 -8.93 -30.38
C TYR A 373 -18.47 -10.09 -29.46
N PHE A 374 -18.78 -10.01 -28.16
CA PHE A 374 -18.35 -11.01 -27.19
C PHE A 374 -18.75 -12.43 -27.59
N LYS A 375 -17.76 -13.32 -27.52
CA LYS A 375 -17.91 -14.74 -27.81
C LYS A 375 -17.02 -15.52 -26.87
N ILE A 376 -17.57 -16.58 -26.29
CA ILE A 376 -16.86 -17.55 -25.48
C ILE A 376 -17.02 -18.95 -26.05
N LYS A 377 -16.00 -19.78 -25.85
CA LYS A 377 -16.04 -21.19 -26.24
C LYS A 377 -16.85 -22.03 -25.23
N SER A 378 -16.66 -21.74 -23.94
CA SER A 378 -17.41 -22.36 -22.85
C SER A 378 -17.55 -21.40 -21.68
N ARG A 379 -18.65 -21.51 -20.92
CA ARG A 379 -18.84 -20.72 -19.68
C ARG A 379 -17.81 -21.09 -18.62
N LYS A 380 -17.48 -22.39 -18.51
CA LYS A 380 -16.50 -22.89 -17.55
C LYS A 380 -15.13 -22.26 -17.73
N GLU A 381 -14.55 -22.36 -18.94
CA GLU A 381 -13.24 -21.78 -19.25
C GLU A 381 -13.23 -20.27 -19.04
N PHE A 382 -14.32 -19.60 -19.42
CA PHE A 382 -14.48 -18.17 -19.19
C PHE A 382 -14.46 -17.81 -17.69
N PHE A 383 -15.24 -18.51 -16.86
CA PHE A 383 -15.26 -18.26 -15.42
C PHE A 383 -13.95 -18.62 -14.73
N GLU A 384 -13.29 -19.72 -15.11
CA GLU A 384 -11.96 -20.08 -14.59
C GLU A 384 -10.91 -19.03 -14.95
N THR A 385 -10.94 -18.51 -16.18
CA THR A 385 -10.03 -17.43 -16.61
C THR A 385 -10.25 -16.16 -15.78
N ASN A 386 -11.51 -15.75 -15.60
CA ASN A 386 -11.85 -14.56 -14.80
C ASN A 386 -11.57 -14.76 -13.29
N ALA A 387 -11.72 -15.96 -12.77
CA ALA A 387 -11.36 -16.26 -11.39
C ALA A 387 -9.83 -16.16 -11.18
N ASN A 388 -9.05 -16.66 -12.13
CA ASN A 388 -7.58 -16.56 -12.09
C ASN A 388 -7.08 -15.12 -12.26
N SER A 389 -7.76 -14.27 -13.02
CA SER A 389 -7.38 -12.86 -13.18
C SER A 389 -7.60 -12.01 -11.93
N LEU A 390 -8.33 -12.53 -10.92
CA LEU A 390 -8.52 -11.87 -9.62
C LEU A 390 -7.39 -12.20 -8.62
N LEU A 391 -6.49 -13.13 -8.94
CA LEU A 391 -5.37 -13.45 -8.07
C LEU A 391 -4.32 -12.35 -8.14
N ILE A 392 -3.93 -11.82 -6.97
CA ILE A 392 -2.79 -10.91 -6.84
C ILE A 392 -1.57 -11.64 -6.24
N TRP A 393 -0.51 -10.89 -5.92
CA TRP A 393 0.75 -11.45 -5.44
C TRP A 393 0.54 -12.43 -4.27
N ASN A 394 1.01 -13.66 -4.46
CA ASN A 394 0.94 -14.75 -3.49
C ASN A 394 -0.47 -15.24 -3.10
N ASP A 395 -1.48 -14.96 -3.92
CA ASP A 395 -2.81 -15.53 -3.76
C ASP A 395 -2.92 -16.95 -4.34
N SER A 396 -3.88 -17.72 -3.81
CA SER A 396 -4.32 -18.97 -4.44
C SER A 396 -5.82 -19.20 -4.29
N ILE A 397 -6.42 -19.87 -5.28
CA ILE A 397 -7.79 -20.38 -5.16
C ILE A 397 -7.78 -21.64 -4.28
N VAL A 398 -8.30 -21.53 -3.06
CA VAL A 398 -8.31 -22.63 -2.06
C VAL A 398 -9.56 -23.50 -2.13
N SER A 399 -10.62 -23.02 -2.77
CA SER A 399 -11.86 -23.76 -2.98
C SER A 399 -12.61 -23.20 -4.20
N GLN A 400 -13.22 -24.08 -4.98
CA GLN A 400 -13.99 -23.74 -6.17
C GLN A 400 -15.16 -24.71 -6.34
N LYS A 401 -16.33 -24.20 -6.74
CA LYS A 401 -17.56 -24.96 -6.87
C LYS A 401 -18.43 -24.44 -8.02
N ASP A 402 -18.80 -25.34 -8.92
CA ASP A 402 -19.83 -25.07 -9.92
C ASP A 402 -21.20 -24.96 -9.24
N ILE A 403 -21.89 -23.84 -9.45
CA ILE A 403 -23.22 -23.55 -8.89
C ILE A 403 -24.18 -23.13 -10.00
N THR A 404 -25.44 -22.90 -9.63
CA THR A 404 -26.44 -22.34 -10.55
C THR A 404 -27.11 -21.12 -9.93
N ILE A 405 -27.27 -20.07 -10.74
CA ILE A 405 -28.01 -18.85 -10.40
C ILE A 405 -29.08 -18.69 -11.50
N ASN A 406 -30.35 -18.61 -11.12
CA ASN A 406 -31.49 -18.61 -12.06
C ASN A 406 -31.45 -19.74 -13.13
N ASN A 407 -31.02 -20.94 -12.73
CA ASN A 407 -30.81 -22.10 -13.62
C ASN A 407 -29.73 -21.90 -14.70
N LYS A 408 -28.90 -20.87 -14.60
CA LYS A 408 -27.70 -20.66 -15.42
C LYS A 408 -26.46 -21.09 -14.65
N GLU A 409 -25.45 -21.56 -15.39
CA GLU A 409 -24.15 -21.90 -14.81
C GLU A 409 -23.47 -20.67 -14.22
N ALA A 410 -22.89 -20.84 -13.04
CA ALA A 410 -22.15 -19.84 -12.28
C ALA A 410 -21.02 -20.53 -11.51
N LEU A 411 -20.06 -19.74 -11.04
CA LEU A 411 -18.90 -20.25 -10.30
C LEU A 411 -18.79 -19.55 -8.94
N GLU A 412 -18.68 -20.33 -7.87
CA GLU A 412 -18.33 -19.86 -6.53
C GLU A 412 -16.90 -20.30 -6.20
N PHE A 413 -16.09 -19.40 -5.67
CA PHE A 413 -14.69 -19.69 -5.35
C PHE A 413 -14.17 -18.83 -4.20
N TYR A 414 -13.07 -19.29 -3.59
CA TYR A 414 -12.42 -18.66 -2.45
C TYR A 414 -10.96 -18.40 -2.77
N ILE A 415 -10.54 -17.14 -2.64
CA ILE A 415 -9.14 -16.74 -2.77
C ILE A 415 -8.56 -16.59 -1.37
N GLN A 416 -7.33 -17.09 -1.17
CA GLN A 416 -6.59 -16.90 0.06
C GLN A 416 -5.14 -16.49 -0.24
N ASN A 417 -4.74 -15.37 0.36
CA ASN A 417 -3.35 -14.94 0.38
C ASN A 417 -2.51 -15.91 1.22
N GLN A 418 -1.39 -16.40 0.67
CA GLN A 418 -0.58 -17.41 1.35
C GLN A 418 0.26 -16.87 2.50
N ASP A 419 0.51 -15.56 2.59
CA ASP A 419 1.25 -14.98 3.71
C ASP A 419 0.29 -14.50 4.80
N THR A 420 -0.65 -13.62 4.46
CA THR A 420 -1.55 -12.97 5.43
C THR A 420 -2.68 -13.89 5.90
N LYS A 421 -2.95 -14.97 5.16
CA LYS A 421 -4.06 -15.92 5.37
C LYS A 421 -5.46 -15.30 5.26
N VAL A 422 -5.57 -14.05 4.83
CA VAL A 422 -6.85 -13.41 4.53
C VAL A 422 -7.54 -14.20 3.41
N THR A 423 -8.83 -14.44 3.58
CA THR A 423 -9.64 -15.24 2.66
C THR A 423 -10.87 -14.46 2.24
N THR A 424 -11.18 -14.48 0.96
CA THR A 424 -12.34 -13.82 0.35
C THR A 424 -13.23 -14.83 -0.35
N ARG A 425 -14.52 -14.52 -0.48
CA ARG A 425 -15.51 -15.36 -1.18
C ARG A 425 -16.04 -14.62 -2.39
N HIS A 426 -16.13 -15.32 -3.51
CA HIS A 426 -16.55 -14.76 -4.78
C HIS A 426 -17.62 -15.61 -5.46
N GLN A 427 -18.51 -14.97 -6.20
CA GLN A 427 -19.38 -15.59 -7.19
C GLN A 427 -19.34 -14.81 -8.50
N ILE A 428 -19.21 -15.52 -9.61
CA ILE A 428 -19.22 -14.94 -10.97
C ILE A 428 -20.24 -15.67 -11.85
N TRP A 429 -21.01 -14.91 -12.62
CA TRP A 429 -21.96 -15.47 -13.57
C TRP A 429 -22.29 -14.50 -14.71
N ILE A 430 -22.82 -15.04 -15.81
CA ILE A 430 -23.36 -14.25 -16.93
C ILE A 430 -24.86 -14.49 -17.03
N GLU A 431 -25.62 -13.40 -16.95
CA GLU A 431 -27.04 -13.37 -17.31
C GLU A 431 -27.23 -12.44 -18.51
N ASN A 432 -27.74 -13.01 -19.60
CA ASN A 432 -27.90 -12.34 -20.88
C ASN A 432 -26.61 -11.59 -21.34
N LYS A 433 -26.67 -10.26 -21.40
CA LYS A 433 -25.60 -9.39 -21.87
C LYS A 433 -24.87 -8.69 -20.73
N ARG A 434 -24.87 -9.29 -19.53
CA ARG A 434 -24.19 -8.76 -18.35
C ARG A 434 -23.36 -9.81 -17.66
N LEU A 435 -22.14 -9.42 -17.27
CA LEU A 435 -21.28 -10.15 -16.35
C LEU A 435 -21.52 -9.63 -14.94
N PHE A 436 -21.61 -10.53 -13.98
CA PHE A 436 -21.80 -10.21 -12.56
C PHE A 436 -20.66 -10.79 -11.75
N LEU A 437 -20.22 -10.03 -10.75
CA LEU A 437 -19.24 -10.45 -9.75
C LEU A 437 -19.75 -10.03 -8.38
N LEU A 438 -19.88 -10.97 -7.46
CA LEU A 438 -20.18 -10.71 -6.06
C LEU A 438 -18.99 -11.14 -5.22
N THR A 439 -18.45 -10.22 -4.43
CA THR A 439 -17.27 -10.43 -3.58
C THR A 439 -17.61 -10.12 -2.12
N GLY A 440 -17.12 -10.95 -1.21
CA GLY A 440 -17.18 -10.72 0.24
C GLY A 440 -15.79 -10.76 0.86
N TYR A 441 -15.44 -9.69 1.57
CA TYR A 441 -14.28 -9.59 2.45
C TYR A 441 -14.76 -9.81 3.89
N LEU A 442 -14.70 -11.06 4.34
CA LEU A 442 -15.49 -11.55 5.47
C LEU A 442 -14.60 -12.07 6.60
N GLY A 443 -15.02 -11.83 7.84
CA GLY A 443 -14.55 -12.61 8.99
C GLY A 443 -14.84 -14.11 8.81
N LYS A 444 -14.00 -14.95 9.43
CA LYS A 444 -14.08 -16.42 9.33
C LYS A 444 -15.46 -16.98 9.67
N GLU A 445 -16.13 -16.40 10.65
CA GLU A 445 -17.47 -16.77 11.11
C GLU A 445 -18.59 -16.32 10.17
N SER A 446 -18.34 -15.28 9.38
CA SER A 446 -19.31 -14.70 8.45
C SER A 446 -19.30 -15.39 7.09
N MET A 447 -18.19 -16.07 6.75
CA MET A 447 -17.95 -16.68 5.44
C MET A 447 -19.12 -17.54 4.93
N ASP A 448 -19.71 -18.34 5.83
CA ASP A 448 -20.83 -19.25 5.54
C ASP A 448 -22.09 -18.92 6.36
N SER A 449 -22.22 -17.68 6.86
CA SER A 449 -23.37 -17.27 7.66
C SER A 449 -24.68 -17.25 6.87
N GLU A 450 -25.82 -17.32 7.55
CA GLU A 450 -27.14 -17.22 6.91
C GLU A 450 -27.33 -15.87 6.18
N LEU A 451 -26.82 -14.77 6.75
CA LEU A 451 -26.86 -13.45 6.13
C LEU A 451 -26.07 -13.42 4.82
N THR A 452 -24.81 -13.86 4.85
CA THR A 452 -23.93 -13.95 3.69
C THR A 452 -24.53 -14.84 2.61
N ASN A 453 -24.99 -16.04 2.99
CA ASN A 453 -25.62 -16.95 2.04
C ASN A 453 -26.90 -16.37 1.44
N THR A 454 -27.66 -15.57 2.19
CA THR A 454 -28.83 -14.86 1.65
C THR A 454 -28.41 -13.87 0.56
N ILE A 455 -27.42 -13.01 0.83
CA ILE A 455 -26.88 -12.07 -0.19
C ILE A 455 -26.45 -12.84 -1.44
N PHE A 456 -25.58 -13.84 -1.28
CA PHE A 456 -25.01 -14.68 -2.34
C PHE A 456 -26.00 -15.60 -3.05
N SER A 457 -27.26 -15.66 -2.63
CA SER A 457 -28.29 -16.50 -3.26
C SER A 457 -29.53 -15.73 -3.72
N SER A 458 -29.57 -14.42 -3.45
CA SER A 458 -30.79 -13.62 -3.58
C SER A 458 -30.99 -12.97 -4.95
N TYR A 459 -30.00 -13.05 -5.85
CA TYR A 459 -30.10 -12.50 -7.19
C TYR A 459 -31.29 -13.11 -7.95
N LYS A 460 -32.14 -12.25 -8.49
CA LYS A 460 -33.29 -12.65 -9.31
C LYS A 460 -33.55 -11.66 -10.44
N VAL A 461 -34.00 -12.18 -11.57
CA VAL A 461 -34.44 -11.39 -12.72
C VAL A 461 -35.90 -10.96 -12.53
N THR A 462 -36.19 -9.69 -12.75
CA THR A 462 -37.53 -9.09 -12.62
C THR A 462 -38.27 -9.00 -13.94
N SER A 463 -37.57 -8.99 -15.07
CA SER A 463 -38.17 -9.07 -16.42
C SER A 463 -37.24 -9.70 -17.45
N GLU A 464 -37.78 -10.37 -18.46
CA GLU A 464 -36.99 -10.95 -19.55
C GLU A 464 -36.33 -9.87 -20.43
N GLU A 465 -35.08 -10.11 -20.82
CA GLU A 465 -34.37 -9.36 -21.85
C GLU A 465 -34.20 -10.23 -23.11
N PRO A 466 -34.00 -9.62 -24.31
CA PRO A 466 -33.67 -10.37 -25.51
C PRO A 466 -32.40 -11.21 -25.31
N GLU A 467 -32.48 -12.50 -25.64
CA GLU A 467 -31.36 -13.44 -25.48
C GLU A 467 -30.16 -13.04 -26.34
N PHE A 468 -29.00 -12.91 -25.68
CA PHE A 468 -27.70 -12.73 -26.32
C PHE A 468 -26.97 -14.07 -26.39
N ASP A 469 -26.68 -14.50 -27.61
CA ASP A 469 -25.97 -15.75 -27.85
C ASP A 469 -24.46 -15.55 -27.67
N LEU A 470 -23.93 -16.07 -26.56
CA LEU A 470 -22.53 -15.98 -26.18
C LEU A 470 -21.59 -16.87 -27.02
N PHE A 471 -22.14 -17.77 -27.84
CA PHE A 471 -21.37 -18.83 -28.51
C PHE A 471 -21.33 -18.66 -30.03
N SER A 472 -22.35 -18.03 -30.62
CA SER A 472 -22.35 -17.81 -32.08
C SER A 472 -21.24 -16.86 -32.52
N SER A 473 -20.72 -17.13 -33.71
CA SER A 473 -19.79 -16.24 -34.41
C SER A 473 -20.39 -14.85 -34.58
N LYS A 474 -19.61 -13.82 -34.21
CA LYS A 474 -19.87 -12.39 -34.46
C LYS A 474 -18.98 -11.84 -35.58
N THR A 475 -18.22 -12.71 -36.26
CA THR A 475 -17.23 -12.32 -37.27
C THR A 475 -17.85 -11.51 -38.40
N GLU A 476 -19.06 -11.84 -38.88
CA GLU A 476 -19.69 -11.08 -39.96
C GLU A 476 -20.02 -9.63 -39.53
N LEU A 477 -20.59 -9.48 -38.34
CA LEU A 477 -20.86 -8.16 -37.75
C LEU A 477 -19.56 -7.38 -37.49
N LEU A 478 -18.51 -8.06 -37.02
CA LEU A 478 -17.19 -7.48 -36.81
C LEU A 478 -16.63 -6.94 -38.15
N MET A 479 -16.57 -7.78 -39.18
CA MET A 479 -16.06 -7.39 -40.51
C MET A 479 -16.88 -6.27 -41.16
N GLU A 480 -18.20 -6.22 -40.95
CA GLU A 480 -19.04 -5.10 -41.40
C GLU A 480 -18.68 -3.81 -40.68
N ASN A 481 -18.56 -3.85 -39.35
CA ASN A 481 -18.31 -2.66 -38.54
C ASN A 481 -16.89 -2.09 -38.70
N LEU A 482 -15.91 -2.91 -39.09
CA LEU A 482 -14.58 -2.42 -39.52
C LEU A 482 -14.64 -1.50 -40.76
N LYS A 483 -15.72 -1.57 -41.55
CA LYS A 483 -15.94 -0.70 -42.72
C LYS A 483 -16.69 0.59 -42.38
N SER A 484 -17.11 0.75 -41.13
CA SER A 484 -17.87 1.92 -40.70
C SER A 484 -17.04 3.20 -40.81
N SER A 485 -17.71 4.31 -41.13
CA SER A 485 -17.15 5.67 -41.04
C SER A 485 -17.42 6.32 -39.68
N ASP A 486 -18.25 5.68 -38.85
CA ASP A 486 -18.44 6.07 -37.45
C ASP A 486 -17.24 5.55 -36.65
N THR A 487 -16.43 6.48 -36.13
CA THR A 487 -15.21 6.19 -35.38
C THR A 487 -15.46 5.32 -34.15
N VAL A 488 -16.60 5.47 -33.47
CA VAL A 488 -16.92 4.67 -32.29
C VAL A 488 -17.24 3.23 -32.70
N VAL A 489 -17.98 3.05 -33.80
CA VAL A 489 -18.27 1.71 -34.34
C VAL A 489 -17.00 1.03 -34.85
N PHE A 490 -16.15 1.78 -35.55
CA PHE A 490 -14.87 1.29 -36.07
C PHE A 490 -13.93 0.87 -34.93
N ASN A 491 -13.70 1.75 -33.95
CA ASN A 491 -12.79 1.47 -32.83
C ASN A 491 -13.26 0.30 -31.98
N ASN A 492 -14.58 0.16 -31.73
CA ASN A 492 -15.11 -0.99 -31.03
C ASN A 492 -14.94 -2.31 -31.80
N ALA A 493 -15.00 -2.26 -33.15
CA ALA A 493 -14.77 -3.43 -33.99
C ALA A 493 -13.28 -3.80 -34.06
N LEU A 494 -12.41 -2.79 -34.08
CA LEU A 494 -10.97 -2.96 -34.09
C LEU A 494 -10.47 -3.55 -32.75
N GLY A 495 -10.83 -2.92 -31.62
CA GLY A 495 -10.46 -3.43 -30.29
C GLY A 495 -11.12 -4.78 -29.94
N ALA A 496 -12.11 -5.24 -30.71
CA ALA A 496 -12.63 -6.58 -30.54
C ALA A 496 -11.61 -7.69 -30.86
N PHE A 497 -10.53 -7.40 -31.59
CA PHE A 497 -9.46 -8.38 -31.82
C PHE A 497 -8.76 -8.83 -30.54
N ASP A 498 -8.75 -7.99 -29.48
CA ASP A 498 -8.12 -8.32 -28.20
C ASP A 498 -8.90 -9.35 -27.37
N TYR A 499 -10.22 -9.48 -27.59
CA TYR A 499 -11.07 -10.37 -26.79
C TYR A 499 -11.93 -11.35 -27.60
N TYR A 500 -12.06 -11.17 -28.91
CA TYR A 500 -12.87 -12.03 -29.75
C TYR A 500 -12.11 -13.31 -30.13
N VAL A 501 -12.72 -14.46 -29.85
CA VAL A 501 -12.10 -15.75 -30.19
C VAL A 501 -12.48 -16.17 -31.62
N PHE A 502 -11.58 -15.91 -32.57
CA PHE A 502 -11.70 -16.40 -33.95
C PHE A 502 -11.46 -17.92 -34.03
N GLU A 503 -12.09 -18.54 -35.01
CA GLU A 503 -11.92 -19.97 -35.31
C GLU A 503 -11.46 -20.17 -36.76
N THR A 504 -11.02 -21.38 -37.10
CA THR A 504 -10.56 -21.71 -38.46
C THR A 504 -11.59 -21.44 -39.55
N GLU A 505 -12.88 -21.51 -39.21
CA GLU A 505 -14.03 -21.22 -40.05
C GLU A 505 -14.16 -19.73 -40.39
N ASP A 506 -13.52 -18.86 -39.61
CA ASP A 506 -13.49 -17.41 -39.83
C ASP A 506 -12.38 -16.99 -40.81
N LEU A 507 -11.40 -17.85 -41.08
CA LEU A 507 -10.25 -17.56 -41.96
C LEU A 507 -10.65 -16.97 -43.33
N PRO A 508 -11.65 -17.52 -44.07
CA PRO A 508 -12.04 -16.92 -45.34
C PRO A 508 -12.53 -15.47 -45.23
N LYS A 509 -13.14 -15.08 -44.10
CA LYS A 509 -13.60 -13.71 -43.85
C LYS A 509 -12.42 -12.79 -43.52
N LEU A 510 -11.47 -13.26 -42.72
CA LEU A 510 -10.23 -12.56 -42.41
C LEU A 510 -9.40 -12.30 -43.69
N TYR A 511 -9.30 -13.31 -44.58
CA TYR A 511 -8.63 -13.17 -45.87
C TYR A 511 -9.30 -12.12 -46.77
N ASN A 512 -10.64 -12.14 -46.84
CA ASN A 512 -11.38 -11.15 -47.62
C ASN A 512 -11.17 -9.73 -47.07
N ALA A 513 -11.20 -9.56 -45.75
CA ALA A 513 -10.98 -8.27 -45.09
C ALA A 513 -9.60 -7.66 -45.43
N LEU A 514 -8.53 -8.45 -45.48
CA LEU A 514 -7.21 -7.96 -45.92
C LEU A 514 -7.20 -7.36 -47.35
N THR A 515 -8.13 -7.79 -48.20
CA THR A 515 -8.24 -7.31 -49.59
C THR A 515 -9.31 -6.25 -49.80
N ASP A 516 -10.09 -5.93 -48.77
CA ASP A 516 -11.23 -5.02 -48.86
C ASP A 516 -10.80 -3.53 -48.90
N THR A 517 -11.81 -2.68 -49.13
CA THR A 517 -11.74 -1.23 -49.03
C THR A 517 -12.37 -0.74 -47.73
N TYR A 518 -11.72 0.27 -47.13
CA TYR A 518 -12.11 0.86 -45.85
C TYR A 518 -12.22 2.39 -45.97
N ALA A 519 -12.73 3.04 -44.92
CA ALA A 519 -13.00 4.48 -44.92
C ALA A 519 -11.75 5.33 -45.18
N SER A 520 -10.56 4.84 -44.80
CA SER A 520 -9.27 5.48 -45.03
C SER A 520 -8.18 4.42 -45.26
N SER A 521 -7.03 4.85 -45.78
CA SER A 521 -5.84 4.00 -45.87
C SER A 521 -5.27 3.65 -44.49
N GLU A 522 -5.37 4.58 -43.54
CA GLU A 522 -4.94 4.38 -42.15
C GLU A 522 -5.75 3.28 -41.47
N ASN A 523 -7.08 3.29 -41.60
CA ASN A 523 -7.93 2.21 -41.09
C ASN A 523 -7.55 0.87 -41.73
N LYS A 524 -7.27 0.86 -43.04
CA LYS A 524 -6.83 -0.36 -43.72
C LYS A 524 -5.53 -0.91 -43.14
N GLU A 525 -4.58 -0.05 -42.80
CA GLU A 525 -3.31 -0.47 -42.19
C GLU A 525 -3.53 -1.06 -40.80
N LEU A 526 -4.32 -0.39 -39.94
CA LEU A 526 -4.69 -0.90 -38.61
C LEU A 526 -5.39 -2.25 -38.68
N ILE A 527 -6.43 -2.37 -39.52
CA ILE A 527 -7.16 -3.64 -39.67
C ILE A 527 -6.24 -4.76 -40.19
N SER A 528 -5.36 -4.42 -41.13
CA SER A 528 -4.45 -5.41 -41.68
C SER A 528 -3.46 -5.92 -40.64
N HIS A 529 -3.02 -5.04 -39.74
CA HIS A 529 -2.18 -5.41 -38.60
C HIS A 529 -2.90 -6.40 -37.70
N GLU A 530 -4.09 -6.06 -37.19
CA GLU A 530 -4.88 -6.92 -36.29
C GLU A 530 -5.16 -8.31 -36.90
N ILE A 531 -5.57 -8.33 -38.18
CA ILE A 531 -5.82 -9.61 -38.86
C ILE A 531 -4.54 -10.42 -39.00
N LEU A 532 -3.40 -9.79 -39.34
CA LEU A 532 -2.14 -10.50 -39.51
C LEU A 532 -1.56 -11.00 -38.20
N GLU A 533 -1.81 -10.33 -37.07
CA GLU A 533 -1.51 -10.84 -35.75
C GLU A 533 -2.41 -12.03 -35.40
N GLU A 534 -3.72 -11.92 -35.61
CA GLU A 534 -4.67 -13.01 -35.39
C GLU A 534 -4.30 -14.26 -36.21
N LEU A 535 -3.81 -14.11 -37.44
CA LEU A 535 -3.38 -15.24 -38.26
C LEU A 535 -2.17 -16.00 -37.69
N THR A 536 -1.41 -15.42 -36.76
CA THR A 536 -0.36 -16.18 -36.03
C THR A 536 -0.97 -17.19 -35.05
N ILE A 537 -2.16 -16.89 -34.52
CA ILE A 537 -2.90 -17.71 -33.55
C ILE A 537 -3.84 -18.67 -34.29
N THR A 538 -4.70 -18.12 -35.14
CA THR A 538 -5.70 -18.83 -35.94
C THR A 538 -5.23 -18.95 -37.37
N ASN A 539 -4.76 -20.15 -37.74
CA ASN A 539 -4.33 -20.48 -39.11
C ASN A 539 -4.57 -21.95 -39.44
N ASP A 540 -4.56 -22.24 -40.74
CA ASP A 540 -4.62 -23.59 -41.29
C ASP A 540 -3.63 -23.74 -42.45
N SER A 541 -3.69 -24.88 -43.15
CA SER A 541 -2.81 -25.14 -44.29
C SER A 541 -2.95 -24.16 -45.45
N THR A 542 -4.07 -23.42 -45.55
CA THR A 542 -4.35 -22.47 -46.63
C THR A 542 -3.84 -21.06 -46.35
N THR A 543 -3.59 -20.71 -45.08
CA THR A 543 -3.16 -19.37 -44.66
C THR A 543 -1.86 -18.95 -45.36
N LEU A 544 -0.86 -19.83 -45.40
CA LEU A 544 0.43 -19.53 -46.04
C LEU A 544 0.29 -19.23 -47.55
N ASP A 545 -0.54 -20.00 -48.25
CA ASP A 545 -0.79 -19.80 -49.69
C ASP A 545 -1.51 -18.49 -49.98
N PHE A 546 -2.46 -18.12 -49.12
CA PHE A 546 -3.13 -16.82 -49.19
C PHE A 546 -2.15 -15.67 -48.98
N LEU A 547 -1.35 -15.70 -47.90
CA LEU A 547 -0.38 -14.65 -47.60
C LEU A 547 0.69 -14.52 -48.69
N LYS A 548 1.15 -15.63 -49.25
CA LYS A 548 2.04 -15.64 -50.42
C LYS A 548 1.41 -14.92 -51.62
N THR A 549 0.15 -15.20 -51.90
CA THR A 549 -0.59 -14.58 -53.01
C THR A 549 -0.80 -13.08 -52.77
N LEU A 550 -1.14 -12.70 -51.54
CA LEU A 550 -1.31 -11.30 -51.14
C LEU A 550 0.01 -10.53 -51.25
N TYR A 551 1.12 -11.12 -50.81
CA TYR A 551 2.44 -10.49 -50.85
C TYR A 551 2.89 -10.11 -52.27
N ILE A 552 2.71 -11.03 -53.23
CA ILE A 552 3.14 -10.82 -54.62
C ILE A 552 2.18 -9.95 -55.44
N ASN A 553 1.03 -9.59 -54.88
CA ASN A 553 0.07 -8.74 -55.57
C ASN A 553 0.67 -7.34 -55.79
N PRO A 554 0.67 -6.80 -57.03
CA PRO A 554 1.21 -5.47 -57.32
C PRO A 554 0.59 -4.31 -56.52
N SER A 555 -0.63 -4.48 -55.99
CA SER A 555 -1.29 -3.45 -55.16
C SER A 555 -0.90 -3.50 -53.67
N THR A 556 -0.15 -4.51 -53.24
CA THR A 556 0.27 -4.66 -51.84
C THR A 556 1.44 -3.71 -51.56
N ASN A 557 1.23 -2.77 -50.65
CA ASN A 557 2.24 -1.79 -50.25
C ASN A 557 3.32 -2.43 -49.37
N ASP A 558 4.43 -1.70 -49.15
CA ASP A 558 5.57 -2.22 -48.40
C ASP A 558 5.25 -2.46 -46.92
N THR A 559 4.43 -1.61 -46.28
CA THR A 559 3.96 -1.81 -44.90
C THR A 559 3.28 -3.16 -44.73
N LEU A 560 2.28 -3.46 -45.57
CA LEU A 560 1.55 -4.73 -45.54
C LEU A 560 2.46 -5.92 -45.85
N LYS A 561 3.40 -5.78 -46.80
CA LYS A 561 4.40 -6.82 -47.06
C LYS A 561 5.26 -7.11 -45.84
N ALA A 562 5.70 -6.09 -45.09
CA ALA A 562 6.47 -6.31 -43.87
C ALA A 562 5.67 -7.02 -42.79
N HIS A 563 4.40 -6.67 -42.59
CA HIS A 563 3.53 -7.42 -41.67
C HIS A 563 3.36 -8.87 -42.09
N ILE A 564 3.11 -9.14 -43.39
CA ILE A 564 3.01 -10.51 -43.89
C ILE A 564 4.28 -11.31 -43.59
N LEU A 565 5.46 -10.71 -43.79
CA LEU A 565 6.73 -11.35 -43.47
C LEU A 565 6.91 -11.58 -41.97
N ASN A 566 6.41 -10.69 -41.11
CA ASN A 566 6.42 -10.88 -39.65
C ASN A 566 5.47 -12.01 -39.20
N THR A 567 4.33 -12.18 -39.89
CA THR A 567 3.32 -13.21 -39.57
C THR A 567 3.74 -14.62 -39.99
N ILE A 568 4.30 -14.79 -41.19
CA ILE A 568 4.61 -16.12 -41.77
C ILE A 568 5.41 -17.04 -40.82
N PRO A 569 6.48 -16.57 -40.15
CA PRO A 569 7.25 -17.38 -39.20
C PRO A 569 6.43 -17.94 -38.04
N GLY A 570 5.34 -17.28 -37.64
CA GLY A 570 4.43 -17.72 -36.58
C GLY A 570 3.46 -18.84 -36.99
N LEU A 571 3.28 -19.08 -38.30
CA LEU A 571 2.31 -20.07 -38.79
C LEU A 571 2.69 -21.52 -38.43
N LYS A 572 1.74 -22.45 -38.49
CA LYS A 572 1.98 -23.88 -38.18
C LYS A 572 2.59 -24.68 -39.35
N ASN A 573 2.74 -24.08 -40.52
CA ASN A 573 3.28 -24.72 -41.73
C ASN A 573 4.77 -25.08 -41.60
N SER A 574 5.19 -26.23 -42.15
CA SER A 574 6.58 -26.69 -42.07
C SER A 574 7.52 -25.97 -43.05
N ASP A 575 7.01 -25.45 -44.16
CA ASP A 575 7.75 -24.74 -45.21
C ASP A 575 7.75 -23.21 -45.04
N LYS A 576 7.16 -22.69 -43.95
CA LYS A 576 6.99 -21.25 -43.70
C LYS A 576 8.29 -20.43 -43.81
N LEU A 577 9.41 -20.93 -43.27
CA LEU A 577 10.68 -20.20 -43.30
C LEU A 577 11.32 -20.21 -44.70
N GLU A 578 11.14 -21.28 -45.47
CA GLU A 578 11.55 -21.33 -46.88
C GLU A 578 10.74 -20.32 -47.69
N VAL A 579 9.42 -20.28 -47.50
CA VAL A 579 8.53 -19.31 -48.16
C VAL A 579 8.88 -17.88 -47.77
N PHE A 580 9.10 -17.61 -46.48
CA PHE A 580 9.54 -16.31 -45.97
C PHE A 580 10.79 -15.80 -46.72
N ASN A 581 11.86 -16.61 -46.79
CA ASN A 581 13.09 -16.21 -47.50
C ASN A 581 12.86 -16.00 -49.00
N ASN A 582 12.01 -16.83 -49.62
CA ASN A 582 11.65 -16.67 -51.02
C ASN A 582 10.89 -15.36 -51.27
N LEU A 583 9.95 -14.99 -50.40
CA LEU A 583 9.21 -13.73 -50.54
C LEU A 583 10.10 -12.52 -50.31
N LEU A 584 10.88 -12.54 -49.24
CA LEU A 584 11.81 -11.46 -48.90
C LEU A 584 12.84 -11.24 -50.01
N SER A 585 13.43 -12.30 -50.56
CA SER A 585 14.43 -12.18 -51.64
C SER A 585 13.86 -11.66 -52.97
N ASN A 586 12.58 -11.89 -53.27
CA ASN A 586 11.98 -11.48 -54.55
C ASN A 586 11.42 -10.06 -54.54
N ALA A 587 11.01 -9.53 -53.38
CA ALA A 587 10.51 -8.16 -53.27
C ALA A 587 10.70 -7.61 -51.85
N ILE A 588 11.91 -7.15 -51.52
CA ILE A 588 12.23 -6.56 -50.21
C ILE A 588 11.37 -5.31 -49.96
N PRO A 589 10.63 -5.21 -48.84
CA PRO A 589 9.90 -4.00 -48.48
C PRO A 589 10.87 -2.86 -48.14
N THR A 590 10.72 -1.69 -48.75
CA THR A 590 11.67 -0.58 -48.61
C THR A 590 11.15 0.61 -47.80
N ASN A 591 9.83 0.75 -47.70
CA ASN A 591 9.18 1.82 -46.94
C ASN A 591 8.44 1.24 -45.72
N THR A 592 9.20 0.82 -44.69
CA THR A 592 8.69 0.00 -43.56
C THR A 592 9.27 0.40 -42.21
N ASP A 593 9.42 1.71 -41.99
CA ASP A 593 10.16 2.26 -40.84
C ASP A 593 9.66 1.84 -39.45
N ASN A 594 8.49 1.20 -39.35
CA ASN A 594 7.91 0.68 -38.09
C ASN A 594 7.97 -0.86 -37.96
N TYR A 595 8.37 -1.60 -38.99
CA TYR A 595 8.29 -3.07 -39.03
C TYR A 595 9.59 -3.78 -39.40
N THR A 596 10.71 -3.05 -39.45
CA THR A 596 12.00 -3.63 -39.81
C THR A 596 12.46 -4.70 -38.84
N TYR A 597 12.17 -4.54 -37.54
CA TYR A 597 12.46 -5.54 -36.53
C TYR A 597 11.74 -6.85 -36.83
N GLY A 598 10.41 -6.80 -37.02
CA GLY A 598 9.59 -7.98 -37.31
C GLY A 598 9.99 -8.71 -38.61
N VAL A 599 10.40 -7.97 -39.65
CA VAL A 599 10.95 -8.62 -40.86
C VAL A 599 12.26 -9.36 -40.58
N THR A 600 13.04 -8.94 -39.59
CA THR A 600 14.33 -9.57 -39.26
C THR A 600 14.28 -10.50 -38.04
N SER A 601 13.15 -10.56 -37.32
CA SER A 601 13.02 -11.36 -36.09
C SER A 601 13.32 -12.85 -36.30
N PRO A 602 12.97 -13.51 -37.43
CA PRO A 602 13.26 -14.94 -37.57
C PRO A 602 14.76 -15.26 -37.57
N TYR A 603 15.59 -14.29 -38.01
CA TYR A 603 17.05 -14.41 -37.97
C TYR A 603 17.63 -14.18 -36.57
N ARG A 604 16.89 -13.49 -35.69
CA ARG A 604 17.28 -13.31 -34.28
C ARG A 604 16.82 -14.48 -33.43
N ASP A 605 15.60 -14.98 -33.68
CA ASP A 605 15.01 -16.12 -32.97
C ASP A 605 15.81 -17.40 -33.21
N SER A 606 16.47 -17.53 -34.36
CA SER A 606 17.48 -18.57 -34.63
C SER A 606 18.66 -18.01 -35.41
N LEU A 607 19.80 -17.89 -34.72
CA LEU A 607 21.05 -17.49 -35.36
C LEU A 607 21.55 -18.55 -36.35
N GLU A 608 21.22 -19.83 -36.17
CA GLU A 608 21.47 -20.87 -37.17
C GLU A 608 20.76 -20.57 -38.48
N PHE A 609 19.49 -20.16 -38.43
CA PHE A 609 18.74 -19.74 -39.61
C PHE A 609 19.38 -18.52 -40.29
N ALA A 610 19.90 -17.57 -39.51
CA ALA A 610 20.67 -16.44 -40.03
C ALA A 610 21.98 -16.87 -40.70
N ILE A 611 22.71 -17.81 -40.11
CA ILE A 611 23.97 -18.36 -40.65
C ILE A 611 23.70 -19.08 -41.98
N GLU A 612 22.68 -19.93 -42.05
CA GLU A 612 22.30 -20.65 -43.27
C GLU A 612 21.88 -19.71 -44.41
N ASN A 613 21.23 -18.60 -44.08
CA ASN A 613 20.66 -17.64 -45.04
C ASN A 613 21.43 -16.31 -45.11
N ASN A 614 22.69 -16.30 -44.66
CA ASN A 614 23.51 -15.10 -44.50
C ASN A 614 23.59 -14.21 -45.76
N LYS A 615 23.57 -14.79 -46.96
CA LYS A 615 23.64 -14.03 -48.22
C LYS A 615 22.41 -13.14 -48.42
N LEU A 616 21.23 -13.65 -48.10
CA LEU A 616 19.99 -12.87 -48.15
C LEU A 616 20.02 -11.80 -47.07
N LEU A 617 20.38 -12.16 -45.84
CA LEU A 617 20.49 -11.21 -44.74
C LEU A 617 21.48 -10.06 -45.04
N LEU A 618 22.66 -10.36 -45.60
CA LEU A 618 23.64 -9.36 -46.03
C LEU A 618 23.10 -8.43 -47.12
N SER A 619 22.28 -8.95 -48.03
CA SER A 619 21.68 -8.12 -49.09
C SER A 619 20.74 -7.05 -48.52
N LEU A 620 20.13 -7.28 -47.35
CA LEU A 620 19.31 -6.28 -46.67
C LEU A 620 20.12 -5.06 -46.23
N ASN A 621 21.44 -5.18 -46.08
CA ASN A 621 22.31 -4.06 -45.71
C ASN A 621 22.32 -2.92 -46.76
N ASP A 622 21.94 -3.20 -48.00
CA ASP A 622 21.80 -2.17 -49.03
C ASP A 622 20.65 -1.18 -48.73
N TYR A 623 19.72 -1.55 -47.86
CA TYR A 623 18.55 -0.75 -47.50
C TYR A 623 18.74 -0.14 -46.10
N LYS A 624 18.78 1.20 -46.01
CA LYS A 624 19.08 1.93 -44.76
C LYS A 624 18.26 1.43 -43.56
N THR A 625 16.96 1.18 -43.77
CA THR A 625 16.00 0.80 -42.73
C THR A 625 16.35 -0.55 -42.05
N TYR A 626 17.04 -1.48 -42.73
CA TYR A 626 17.42 -2.79 -42.19
C TYR A 626 18.83 -2.86 -41.59
N ARG A 627 19.71 -1.89 -41.88
CA ARG A 627 21.14 -1.96 -41.53
C ARG A 627 21.39 -2.21 -40.06
N SER A 628 20.66 -1.52 -39.18
CA SER A 628 20.83 -1.69 -37.72
C SER A 628 20.56 -3.14 -37.29
N ASN A 629 19.49 -3.74 -37.81
CA ASN A 629 19.14 -5.13 -37.48
C ASN A 629 20.14 -6.12 -38.06
N VAL A 630 20.55 -5.93 -39.31
CA VAL A 630 21.57 -6.77 -39.95
C VAL A 630 22.88 -6.74 -39.14
N LEU A 631 23.38 -5.55 -38.83
CA LEU A 631 24.60 -5.37 -38.04
C LEU A 631 24.50 -6.05 -36.67
N SER A 632 23.37 -5.88 -35.98
CA SER A 632 23.15 -6.50 -34.68
C SER A 632 23.07 -8.02 -34.76
N ILE A 633 22.39 -8.62 -35.75
CA ILE A 633 22.36 -10.08 -35.94
C ILE A 633 23.78 -10.62 -36.20
N PHE A 634 24.57 -9.95 -37.05
CA PHE A 634 25.96 -10.36 -37.30
C PHE A 634 26.87 -10.21 -36.08
N LYS A 635 26.63 -9.19 -35.25
CA LYS A 635 27.29 -9.05 -33.94
C LYS A 635 26.89 -10.20 -33.01
N ASP A 636 25.62 -10.58 -32.95
CA ASP A 636 25.14 -11.66 -32.10
C ASP A 636 25.74 -13.01 -32.55
N ILE A 637 25.81 -13.29 -33.86
CA ILE A 637 26.53 -14.46 -34.41
C ILE A 637 27.99 -14.49 -33.95
N ALA A 638 28.70 -13.35 -34.00
CA ALA A 638 30.11 -13.30 -33.61
C ALA A 638 30.33 -13.59 -32.11
N GLU A 639 29.39 -13.19 -31.25
CA GLU A 639 29.50 -13.38 -29.80
C GLU A 639 29.07 -14.79 -29.34
N THR A 640 27.99 -15.33 -29.90
CA THR A 640 27.37 -16.57 -29.42
C THR A 640 27.79 -17.80 -30.21
N HIS A 641 28.21 -17.64 -31.48
CA HIS A 641 28.67 -18.69 -32.38
C HIS A 641 30.11 -18.43 -32.85
N PRO A 642 31.10 -18.50 -31.94
CA PRO A 642 32.50 -18.18 -32.27
C PRO A 642 33.09 -19.08 -33.37
N GLU A 643 32.58 -20.29 -33.57
CA GLU A 643 32.92 -21.17 -34.70
C GLU A 643 32.54 -20.58 -36.07
N HIS A 644 31.59 -19.64 -36.10
CA HIS A 644 31.14 -18.90 -37.27
C HIS A 644 31.70 -17.47 -37.35
N LEU A 645 32.66 -17.09 -36.50
CA LEU A 645 33.26 -15.75 -36.51
C LEU A 645 33.80 -15.34 -37.89
N ASN A 646 34.35 -16.29 -38.66
CA ASN A 646 34.85 -16.04 -40.00
C ASN A 646 33.76 -15.52 -40.96
N LEU A 647 32.51 -15.95 -40.77
CA LEU A 647 31.37 -15.45 -41.56
C LEU A 647 31.22 -13.95 -41.40
N VAL A 648 31.43 -13.44 -40.19
CA VAL A 648 31.32 -12.01 -39.89
C VAL A 648 32.56 -11.27 -40.39
N SER A 649 33.76 -11.78 -40.07
CA SER A 649 35.01 -11.12 -40.48
C SER A 649 35.18 -11.02 -42.00
N ASP A 650 34.80 -12.07 -42.74
CA ASP A 650 34.90 -12.12 -44.21
C ASP A 650 33.91 -11.16 -44.90
N ASN A 651 32.86 -10.72 -44.20
CA ASN A 651 31.82 -9.84 -44.72
C ASN A 651 31.84 -8.42 -44.12
N LEU A 652 32.85 -8.06 -43.32
CA LEU A 652 32.93 -6.74 -42.68
C LEU A 652 32.86 -5.58 -43.67
N ASP A 653 33.56 -5.67 -44.81
CA ASP A 653 33.52 -4.61 -45.83
C ASP A 653 32.11 -4.40 -46.40
N THR A 654 31.33 -5.48 -46.52
CA THR A 654 29.92 -5.42 -46.95
C THR A 654 29.03 -4.82 -45.87
N LEU A 655 29.20 -5.24 -44.62
CA LEU A 655 28.44 -4.74 -43.47
C LEU A 655 28.69 -3.24 -43.24
N LEU A 656 29.94 -2.80 -43.40
CA LEU A 656 30.38 -1.43 -43.14
C LEU A 656 30.35 -0.51 -44.37
N LYS A 657 29.88 -1.02 -45.52
CA LYS A 657 29.84 -0.32 -46.81
C LYS A 657 29.25 1.10 -46.73
N TYR A 658 28.25 1.31 -45.88
CA TYR A 658 27.52 2.57 -45.74
C TYR A 658 27.87 3.36 -44.48
N ALA A 659 28.78 2.87 -43.64
CA ALA A 659 29.03 3.46 -42.31
C ALA A 659 29.45 4.94 -42.36
N GLN A 660 30.25 5.34 -43.36
CA GLN A 660 30.65 6.76 -43.50
C GLN A 660 29.47 7.64 -43.94
N SER A 661 28.70 7.23 -44.94
CA SER A 661 27.54 8.01 -45.40
C SER A 661 26.46 8.11 -44.33
N ASP A 662 26.28 7.06 -43.54
CA ASP A 662 25.32 7.03 -42.44
C ASP A 662 25.76 7.95 -41.29
N LEU A 663 27.06 7.98 -40.97
CA LEU A 663 27.63 8.94 -40.03
C LEU A 663 27.45 10.39 -40.49
N ASP A 664 27.78 10.68 -41.76
CA ASP A 664 27.65 12.02 -42.30
C ASP A 664 26.18 12.49 -42.23
N SER A 665 25.23 11.63 -42.59
CA SER A 665 23.79 11.87 -42.46
C SER A 665 23.39 12.12 -41.00
N TYR A 666 23.86 11.30 -40.06
CA TYR A 666 23.57 11.45 -38.63
C TYR A 666 24.06 12.80 -38.09
N LEU A 667 25.30 13.17 -38.40
CA LEU A 667 25.90 14.43 -37.93
C LEU A 667 25.24 15.67 -38.54
N ASP A 668 24.76 15.57 -39.78
CA ASP A 668 24.04 16.67 -40.42
C ASP A 668 22.62 16.83 -39.88
N MET A 669 21.89 15.73 -39.64
CA MET A 669 20.56 15.77 -39.01
C MET A 669 20.62 16.34 -37.60
N LYS A 670 21.66 16.03 -36.83
CA LYS A 670 21.86 16.57 -35.47
C LYS A 670 22.00 18.10 -35.41
N LYS A 671 22.34 18.74 -36.54
CA LYS A 671 22.42 20.22 -36.63
C LYS A 671 21.07 20.87 -36.95
N GLY A 672 20.07 20.10 -37.36
CA GLY A 672 18.74 20.57 -37.76
C GLY A 672 17.69 20.42 -36.67
N GLU A 673 16.52 21.03 -36.88
CA GLU A 673 15.36 20.93 -35.97
C GLU A 673 14.62 19.58 -36.07
N ASP A 674 14.89 18.77 -37.11
CA ASP A 674 14.25 17.48 -37.40
C ASP A 674 15.02 16.26 -36.86
N TYR A 675 15.76 16.40 -35.76
CA TYR A 675 16.56 15.31 -35.20
C TYR A 675 15.68 14.11 -34.77
N ASN A 676 15.98 12.91 -35.28
CA ASN A 676 15.29 11.67 -34.96
C ASN A 676 16.25 10.66 -34.28
N PHE A 677 15.82 10.07 -33.17
CA PHE A 677 16.60 9.08 -32.43
C PHE A 677 16.93 7.80 -33.24
N LYS A 678 16.19 7.47 -34.31
CA LYS A 678 16.41 6.28 -35.14
C LYS A 678 17.83 6.17 -35.71
N ASP A 679 18.43 7.29 -36.15
CA ASP A 679 19.80 7.28 -36.67
C ASP A 679 20.85 7.06 -35.57
N THR A 680 20.50 7.33 -34.30
CA THR A 680 21.36 7.02 -33.15
C THR A 680 21.49 5.50 -32.95
N SER A 681 20.40 4.75 -33.09
CA SER A 681 20.42 3.27 -32.99
C SER A 681 21.32 2.63 -34.04
N LEU A 682 21.36 3.17 -35.26
CA LEU A 682 22.27 2.70 -36.30
C LEU A 682 23.74 2.96 -35.95
N MET A 683 24.05 4.13 -35.38
CA MET A 683 25.40 4.43 -34.89
C MET A 683 25.83 3.45 -33.79
N TYR A 684 24.93 3.13 -32.85
CA TYR A 684 25.18 2.08 -31.85
C TYR A 684 25.49 0.73 -32.50
N SER A 685 24.75 0.32 -33.52
CA SER A 685 24.98 -0.96 -34.19
C SER A 685 26.37 -1.04 -34.85
N TYR A 686 26.86 0.04 -35.46
CA TYR A 686 28.25 0.09 -35.96
C TYR A 686 29.28 -0.02 -34.83
N LEU A 687 29.08 0.72 -33.73
CA LEU A 687 29.98 0.70 -32.57
C LEU A 687 29.98 -0.66 -31.86
N SER A 688 28.83 -1.32 -31.75
CA SER A 688 28.70 -2.66 -31.19
C SER A 688 29.49 -3.67 -32.02
N LEU A 689 29.41 -3.59 -33.35
CA LEU A 689 30.22 -4.47 -34.22
C LEU A 689 31.72 -4.23 -34.01
N PHE A 690 32.17 -2.96 -33.90
CA PHE A 690 33.58 -2.65 -33.60
C PHE A 690 34.03 -3.08 -32.21
N ASN A 691 33.14 -3.08 -31.21
CA ASN A 691 33.41 -3.61 -29.87
C ASN A 691 33.45 -5.14 -29.84
N THR A 692 32.95 -5.81 -30.88
CA THR A 692 32.91 -7.27 -31.00
C THR A 692 34.07 -7.80 -31.84
N ILE A 693 34.36 -7.15 -32.97
CA ILE A 693 35.42 -7.53 -33.90
C ILE A 693 36.35 -6.34 -34.14
N SER A 694 37.63 -6.52 -33.81
CA SER A 694 38.65 -5.50 -34.04
C SER A 694 38.81 -5.22 -35.53
N TYR A 695 38.59 -3.98 -35.96
CA TYR A 695 38.69 -3.55 -37.35
C TYR A 695 39.42 -2.21 -37.43
N ASN A 696 40.76 -2.24 -37.44
CA ASN A 696 41.60 -1.04 -37.44
C ASN A 696 41.81 -0.51 -38.86
N THR A 697 40.92 0.39 -39.29
CA THR A 697 40.97 1.05 -40.61
C THR A 697 40.69 2.55 -40.49
N PRO A 698 40.99 3.37 -41.52
CA PRO A 698 40.61 4.79 -41.54
C PRO A 698 39.12 5.03 -41.30
N LEU A 699 38.25 4.10 -41.71
CA LEU A 699 36.81 4.17 -41.47
C LEU A 699 36.49 4.10 -39.97
N SER A 700 36.99 3.07 -39.29
CA SER A 700 36.79 2.91 -37.83
C SER A 700 37.37 4.08 -37.04
N ASP A 701 38.52 4.63 -37.46
CA ASP A 701 39.16 5.78 -36.80
C ASP A 701 38.30 7.03 -36.94
N ASN A 702 37.84 7.34 -38.17
CA ASN A 702 36.98 8.50 -38.42
C ASN A 702 35.65 8.40 -37.67
N LEU A 703 34.97 7.25 -37.76
CA LEU A 703 33.64 7.07 -37.19
C LEU A 703 33.66 7.17 -35.67
N THR A 704 34.54 6.40 -35.02
CA THR A 704 34.63 6.44 -33.56
C THR A 704 35.12 7.79 -33.05
N LYS A 705 36.04 8.47 -33.75
CA LYS A 705 36.49 9.81 -33.35
C LYS A 705 35.38 10.84 -33.46
N ALA A 706 34.54 10.76 -34.49
CA ALA A 706 33.40 11.67 -34.64
C ALA A 706 32.38 11.46 -33.51
N LEU A 707 31.99 10.21 -33.24
CA LEU A 707 30.97 9.88 -32.25
C LEU A 707 31.43 10.10 -30.79
N MET A 708 32.74 10.01 -30.51
CA MET A 708 33.27 10.39 -29.20
C MET A 708 33.06 11.86 -28.83
N ASN A 709 32.89 12.75 -29.82
CA ASN A 709 32.70 14.19 -29.59
C ASN A 709 31.22 14.60 -29.58
N VAL A 710 30.30 13.63 -29.49
CA VAL A 710 28.86 13.88 -29.34
C VAL A 710 28.58 14.13 -27.85
N GLU A 711 28.44 15.39 -27.46
CA GLU A 711 28.39 15.83 -26.04
C GLU A 711 27.06 15.56 -25.33
N ASP A 712 25.96 15.48 -26.07
CA ASP A 712 24.59 15.27 -25.57
C ASP A 712 24.19 13.78 -25.46
N ASN A 713 25.12 12.86 -25.70
CA ASN A 713 24.88 11.42 -25.57
C ASN A 713 26.10 10.69 -25.01
N ASP A 714 26.19 10.65 -23.68
CA ASP A 714 27.33 10.08 -22.96
C ASP A 714 27.54 8.59 -23.23
N TRP A 715 26.45 7.82 -23.40
CA TRP A 715 26.53 6.40 -23.72
C TRP A 715 27.10 6.16 -25.11
N LEU A 716 26.71 6.96 -26.11
CA LEU A 716 27.24 6.85 -27.47
C LEU A 716 28.73 7.19 -27.50
N SER A 717 29.11 8.27 -26.80
CA SER A 717 30.52 8.67 -26.65
C SER A 717 31.34 7.58 -25.96
N LEU A 718 30.81 6.95 -24.90
CA LEU A 718 31.45 5.83 -24.21
C LEU A 718 31.63 4.63 -25.14
N ARG A 719 30.58 4.19 -25.83
CA ARG A 719 30.63 3.07 -26.78
C ARG A 719 31.63 3.33 -27.92
N ALA A 720 31.77 4.58 -28.36
CA ALA A 720 32.76 4.98 -29.35
C ALA A 720 34.19 4.90 -28.79
N MET A 721 34.40 5.31 -27.55
CA MET A 721 35.70 5.19 -26.88
C MET A 721 36.10 3.73 -26.67
N THR A 722 35.19 2.87 -26.20
CA THR A 722 35.48 1.44 -26.03
C THR A 722 35.78 0.78 -27.37
N ALA A 723 35.03 1.12 -28.43
CA ALA A 723 35.30 0.62 -29.78
C ALA A 723 36.71 1.00 -30.27
N ARG A 724 37.18 2.22 -29.97
CA ARG A 724 38.56 2.61 -30.29
C ARG A 724 39.60 1.77 -29.57
N ILE A 725 39.39 1.52 -28.28
CA ILE A 725 40.31 0.69 -27.48
C ILE A 725 40.33 -0.73 -28.05
N HIS A 726 39.16 -1.29 -28.36
CA HIS A 726 39.03 -2.62 -28.96
C HIS A 726 39.74 -2.74 -30.30
N CYS A 727 39.60 -1.75 -31.19
CA CYS A 727 40.29 -1.69 -32.48
C CYS A 727 41.78 -1.28 -32.39
N GLY A 728 42.34 -1.08 -31.19
CA GLY A 728 43.74 -0.65 -31.01
C GLY A 728 44.04 0.77 -31.53
N LEU A 729 43.01 1.62 -31.62
CA LEU A 729 43.13 3.01 -32.02
C LEU A 729 43.54 3.88 -30.83
N LYS A 730 44.21 5.01 -31.11
CA LYS A 730 44.66 5.92 -30.05
C LYS A 730 43.47 6.63 -29.38
N VAL A 731 43.47 6.61 -28.05
CA VAL A 731 42.58 7.38 -27.17
C VAL A 731 43.45 8.33 -26.34
N ASP A 732 42.91 9.50 -26.01
CA ASP A 732 43.57 10.47 -25.14
C ASP A 732 43.55 9.98 -23.68
N ASP A 733 44.72 9.93 -23.03
CA ASP A 733 44.86 9.36 -21.68
C ASP A 733 44.06 10.14 -20.62
N LYS A 734 43.90 11.46 -20.79
CA LYS A 734 43.10 12.29 -19.88
C LYS A 734 41.62 11.94 -20.02
N HIS A 735 41.14 11.84 -21.25
CA HIS A 735 39.73 11.48 -21.51
C HIS A 735 39.41 10.06 -21.03
N ALA A 736 40.30 9.09 -21.26
CA ALA A 736 40.14 7.72 -20.75
C ALA A 736 40.12 7.67 -19.21
N SER A 737 40.98 8.47 -18.55
CA SER A 737 41.00 8.56 -17.09
C SER A 737 39.69 9.15 -16.55
N GLN A 738 39.12 10.16 -17.21
CA GLN A 738 37.83 10.76 -16.82
C GLN A 738 36.69 9.75 -16.86
N LYS A 739 36.61 8.90 -17.90
CA LYS A 739 35.59 7.84 -17.98
C LYS A 739 35.82 6.75 -16.93
N LEU A 740 37.08 6.36 -16.66
CA LEU A 740 37.40 5.46 -15.53
C LEU A 740 37.04 6.05 -14.16
N ASP A 741 37.10 7.38 -14.00
CA ASP A 741 36.75 8.03 -12.73
C ASP A 741 35.23 8.05 -12.47
N SER A 742 34.37 7.95 -13.50
CA SER A 742 32.90 7.97 -13.39
C SER A 742 32.29 6.59 -13.15
N LEU A 743 31.41 6.42 -12.15
CA LEU A 743 30.70 5.15 -11.89
C LEU A 743 29.90 4.68 -13.12
N PHE A 744 29.21 5.60 -13.80
CA PHE A 744 28.43 5.31 -15.01
C PHE A 744 29.22 4.66 -16.15
N SER A 745 30.51 4.96 -16.31
CA SER A 745 31.28 4.51 -17.49
C SER A 745 32.48 3.62 -17.16
N ARG A 746 32.78 3.43 -15.87
CA ARG A 746 33.97 2.70 -15.42
C ARG A 746 33.89 1.23 -15.77
N TYR A 747 32.72 0.61 -15.70
CA TYR A 747 32.58 -0.82 -15.98
C TYR A 747 32.98 -1.16 -17.43
N GLU A 748 32.40 -0.46 -18.40
CA GLU A 748 32.67 -0.66 -19.83
C GLU A 748 34.14 -0.40 -20.17
N MET A 749 34.73 0.63 -19.54
CA MET A 749 36.15 0.95 -19.70
C MET A 749 37.06 -0.16 -19.13
N MET A 750 36.73 -0.68 -17.95
CA MET A 750 37.48 -1.78 -17.34
C MET A 750 37.33 -3.07 -18.17
N GLU A 751 36.11 -3.35 -18.62
CA GLU A 751 35.80 -4.53 -19.44
C GLU A 751 36.59 -4.50 -20.76
N VAL A 752 36.60 -3.38 -21.48
CA VAL A 752 37.32 -3.29 -22.75
C VAL A 752 38.84 -3.36 -22.58
N TYR A 753 39.39 -2.79 -21.50
CA TYR A 753 40.82 -2.97 -21.18
C TYR A 753 41.15 -4.41 -20.82
N HIS A 754 40.26 -5.12 -20.14
CA HIS A 754 40.43 -6.55 -19.89
C HIS A 754 40.40 -7.35 -21.21
N LYS A 755 39.35 -7.18 -22.03
CA LYS A 755 39.17 -7.86 -23.34
C LYS A 755 40.36 -7.65 -24.29
N THR A 756 41.02 -6.50 -24.21
CA THR A 756 42.16 -6.14 -25.09
C THR A 756 43.54 -6.41 -24.49
N ASN A 757 43.63 -7.15 -23.38
CA ASN A 757 44.89 -7.44 -22.67
C ASN A 757 45.64 -6.17 -22.20
N GLN A 758 44.89 -5.13 -21.84
CA GLN A 758 45.37 -3.84 -21.35
C GLN A 758 44.95 -3.58 -19.89
N PHE A 759 44.69 -4.63 -19.10
CA PHE A 759 44.25 -4.54 -17.71
C PHE A 759 45.15 -3.64 -16.83
N ASP A 760 46.45 -3.59 -17.13
CA ASP A 760 47.42 -2.74 -16.42
C ASP A 760 47.16 -1.23 -16.58
N LYS A 761 46.31 -0.82 -17.54
CA LYS A 761 45.84 0.58 -17.67
C LYS A 761 44.76 0.95 -16.67
N ILE A 762 44.12 -0.03 -16.02
CA ILE A 762 43.11 0.21 -14.99
C ILE A 762 43.82 0.63 -13.70
N PRO A 763 43.51 1.81 -13.14
CA PRO A 763 44.06 2.22 -11.85
C PRO A 763 43.75 1.19 -10.75
N LYS A 764 44.77 0.79 -9.97
CA LYS A 764 44.63 -0.20 -8.87
C LYS A 764 43.57 0.17 -7.82
N LYS A 765 43.16 1.45 -7.73
CA LYS A 765 42.06 1.89 -6.85
C LYS A 765 40.71 1.25 -7.25
N TYR A 766 40.50 1.02 -8.55
CA TYR A 766 39.25 0.47 -9.09
C TYR A 766 39.21 -1.05 -9.15
N THR A 767 40.35 -1.71 -9.05
CA THR A 767 40.42 -3.19 -9.00
C THR A 767 40.30 -3.75 -7.58
N LYS A 768 40.09 -2.90 -6.58
CA LYS A 768 39.84 -3.35 -5.21
C LYS A 768 38.46 -3.99 -5.13
N PRO A 769 38.28 -5.12 -4.42
CA PRO A 769 36.99 -5.80 -4.33
C PRO A 769 35.83 -4.90 -3.89
N GLU A 770 36.08 -4.02 -2.92
CA GLU A 770 35.13 -3.03 -2.42
C GLU A 770 34.68 -2.04 -3.50
N ALA A 771 35.62 -1.39 -4.19
CA ALA A 771 35.33 -0.40 -5.24
C ALA A 771 34.64 -1.03 -6.46
N PHE A 772 34.92 -2.30 -6.74
CA PHE A 772 34.23 -3.02 -7.81
C PHE A 772 32.84 -3.47 -7.36
N ALA A 773 32.63 -3.85 -6.10
CA ALA A 773 31.29 -4.12 -5.56
C ALA A 773 30.40 -2.86 -5.59
N GLU A 774 30.94 -1.72 -5.19
CA GLU A 774 30.30 -0.40 -5.31
C GLU A 774 29.84 -0.12 -6.75
N LEU A 775 30.73 -0.33 -7.73
CA LEU A 775 30.43 -0.17 -9.15
C LEU A 775 29.33 -1.13 -9.62
N MET A 776 29.35 -2.40 -9.16
CA MET A 776 28.35 -3.39 -9.57
C MET A 776 26.97 -3.04 -9.05
N PHE A 777 26.88 -2.59 -7.81
CA PHE A 777 25.62 -2.18 -7.22
C PHE A 777 25.05 -0.92 -7.87
N TYR A 778 25.90 0.08 -8.14
CA TYR A 778 25.51 1.28 -8.87
C TYR A 778 24.90 0.95 -10.25
N ASN A 779 25.53 0.04 -10.99
CA ASN A 779 25.01 -0.38 -12.30
C ASN A 779 23.76 -1.25 -12.19
N TYR A 780 23.65 -2.09 -11.16
CA TYR A 780 22.45 -2.88 -10.90
C TYR A 780 21.23 -1.98 -10.69
N LEU A 781 21.34 -0.97 -9.81
CA LEU A 781 20.23 -0.03 -9.56
C LEU A 781 19.84 0.74 -10.83
N GLY A 782 20.82 1.20 -11.61
CA GLY A 782 20.55 1.90 -12.87
C GLY A 782 20.03 1.01 -14.01
N GLU A 783 20.21 -0.31 -13.95
CA GLU A 783 19.66 -1.27 -14.91
C GLU A 783 18.24 -1.73 -14.52
N GLU A 784 17.94 -1.80 -13.22
CA GLU A 784 16.62 -2.16 -12.69
C GLU A 784 15.63 -0.99 -12.71
N ASP A 785 16.06 0.21 -12.28
CA ASP A 785 15.15 1.35 -12.11
C ASP A 785 15.83 2.69 -12.44
N TYR A 786 16.57 3.27 -11.49
CA TYR A 786 17.26 4.55 -11.64
C TYR A 786 18.64 4.53 -11.01
N TYR A 787 19.54 5.37 -11.53
CA TYR A 787 20.86 5.53 -10.91
C TYR A 787 20.74 6.28 -9.57
N PRO A 788 21.35 5.77 -8.48
CA PRO A 788 21.25 6.39 -7.17
C PRO A 788 21.99 7.72 -7.13
N SER A 789 21.48 8.66 -6.32
CA SER A 789 22.12 9.96 -6.09
C SER A 789 23.29 9.81 -5.11
N ASN A 790 23.12 9.01 -4.07
CA ASN A 790 24.16 8.67 -3.09
C ASN A 790 24.32 7.16 -2.99
N LEU A 791 25.56 6.71 -2.78
CA LEU A 791 25.89 5.30 -2.62
C LEU A 791 27.15 5.17 -1.73
N GLU A 792 27.06 4.38 -0.65
CA GLU A 792 28.14 4.19 0.32
C GLU A 792 28.32 2.71 0.67
N VAL A 793 29.58 2.24 0.68
CA VAL A 793 29.88 0.86 1.11
C VAL A 793 29.92 0.79 2.64
N LEU A 794 28.90 0.17 3.24
CA LEU A 794 28.80 -0.01 4.70
C LEU A 794 29.87 -0.97 5.24
N GLY A 795 30.17 -2.02 4.49
CA GLY A 795 31.28 -2.91 4.79
C GLY A 795 31.11 -4.34 4.31
N LYS A 796 32.00 -5.21 4.80
CA LYS A 796 32.11 -6.60 4.38
C LYS A 796 31.30 -7.54 5.29
N ILE A 797 30.58 -8.47 4.67
CA ILE A 797 29.88 -9.60 5.30
C ILE A 797 30.47 -10.93 4.82
N THR A 798 30.45 -11.96 5.67
CA THR A 798 30.92 -13.31 5.34
C THR A 798 29.87 -14.34 5.69
N LYS A 799 29.51 -15.22 4.75
CA LYS A 799 28.63 -16.37 4.96
C LYS A 799 29.33 -17.62 4.43
N GLY A 800 29.78 -18.48 5.35
CA GLY A 800 30.69 -19.58 5.02
C GLY A 800 32.05 -19.04 4.55
N GLU A 801 32.53 -19.51 3.40
CA GLU A 801 33.79 -19.05 2.78
C GLU A 801 33.58 -17.86 1.82
N SER A 802 32.32 -17.52 1.53
CA SER A 802 31.96 -16.44 0.60
C SER A 802 31.98 -15.08 1.27
N VAL A 803 32.46 -14.09 0.52
CA VAL A 803 32.53 -12.68 0.91
C VAL A 803 31.46 -11.90 0.17
N PHE A 804 30.81 -10.97 0.84
CA PHE A 804 29.81 -10.04 0.31
C PHE A 804 30.10 -8.61 0.80
N TYR A 805 29.59 -7.61 0.11
CA TYR A 805 29.58 -6.21 0.55
C TYR A 805 28.15 -5.72 0.73
N ALA A 806 27.88 -5.07 1.85
CA ALA A 806 26.64 -4.32 2.07
C ALA A 806 26.87 -2.87 1.66
N ILE A 807 25.88 -2.28 0.98
CA ILE A 807 25.96 -0.96 0.39
C ILE A 807 24.67 -0.22 0.73
N SER A 808 24.76 1.02 1.19
CA SER A 808 23.62 1.92 1.33
C SER A 808 23.46 2.81 0.10
N TYR A 809 22.23 3.20 -0.20
CA TYR A 809 21.91 4.07 -1.34
C TYR A 809 20.67 4.93 -1.09
N SER A 810 20.55 6.05 -1.80
CA SER A 810 19.36 6.93 -1.76
C SER A 810 19.18 7.73 -3.05
N TYR A 811 17.98 8.30 -3.23
CA TYR A 811 17.58 9.12 -4.37
C TYR A 811 17.21 10.55 -3.92
N GLU A 812 17.64 11.58 -4.66
CA GLU A 812 17.36 13.00 -4.32
C GLU A 812 15.88 13.40 -4.43
N ASP A 813 15.07 12.64 -5.17
CA ASP A 813 13.66 12.96 -5.46
C ASP A 813 12.65 12.31 -4.50
N GLU A 814 13.09 11.59 -3.46
CA GLU A 814 12.20 11.02 -2.44
C GLU A 814 11.87 12.02 -1.32
N GLU A 815 10.59 12.15 -0.96
CA GLU A 815 10.11 13.13 0.03
C GLU A 815 10.72 12.95 1.44
N ASP A 816 11.30 11.77 1.75
CA ASP A 816 11.66 11.36 3.11
C ASP A 816 13.17 11.16 3.41
N ASP A 817 14.10 11.57 2.52
CA ASP A 817 15.57 11.41 2.73
C ASP A 817 15.97 9.95 3.10
N SER A 818 15.16 8.96 2.73
CA SER A 818 15.34 7.56 3.12
C SER A 818 16.60 6.97 2.50
N GLU A 819 17.42 6.32 3.33
CA GLU A 819 18.51 5.47 2.87
C GLU A 819 18.05 4.01 2.87
N TYR A 820 18.39 3.29 1.82
CA TYR A 820 18.12 1.87 1.63
C TYR A 820 19.40 1.05 1.71
N ILE A 821 19.27 -0.27 1.84
CA ILE A 821 20.41 -1.20 1.83
C ILE A 821 20.30 -2.21 0.70
N GLY A 822 21.44 -2.58 0.13
CA GLY A 822 21.55 -3.77 -0.70
C GLY A 822 22.86 -4.51 -0.49
N ILE A 823 22.98 -5.63 -1.21
CA ILE A 823 24.08 -6.56 -1.05
C ILE A 823 24.67 -6.99 -2.39
N VAL A 824 26.00 -7.13 -2.42
CA VAL A 824 26.76 -7.57 -3.60
C VAL A 824 27.64 -8.76 -3.26
N GLY A 825 27.62 -9.79 -4.10
CA GLY A 825 28.53 -10.93 -4.03
C GLY A 825 27.93 -12.21 -4.60
N PRO A 826 28.59 -13.38 -4.47
CA PRO A 826 29.88 -13.59 -3.82
C PRO A 826 31.02 -12.89 -4.55
N ILE A 827 31.94 -12.32 -3.77
CA ILE A 827 33.05 -11.52 -4.32
C ILE A 827 34.20 -12.41 -4.77
N THR A 828 34.57 -12.26 -6.05
CA THR A 828 35.76 -12.89 -6.64
C THR A 828 36.71 -11.80 -7.15
N PRO A 829 37.93 -11.65 -6.61
CA PRO A 829 38.84 -10.58 -7.01
C PRO A 829 39.07 -10.56 -8.53
N ILE A 830 38.87 -9.39 -9.14
CA ILE A 830 39.12 -9.22 -10.57
C ILE A 830 40.63 -9.12 -10.84
N SER A 831 41.07 -9.74 -11.92
CA SER A 831 42.45 -9.73 -12.37
C SER A 831 42.53 -9.88 -13.89
N LYS A 832 43.71 -9.66 -14.45
CA LYS A 832 43.99 -9.90 -15.87
C LYS A 832 43.88 -11.39 -16.29
N ASP A 833 43.98 -12.31 -15.32
CA ASP A 833 44.09 -13.76 -15.57
C ASP A 833 42.76 -14.49 -15.28
N THR A 834 41.72 -13.76 -14.89
CA THR A 834 40.40 -14.28 -14.51
C THR A 834 39.32 -13.67 -15.38
N PRO A 835 38.23 -14.39 -15.73
CA PRO A 835 37.10 -13.81 -16.44
C PRO A 835 36.59 -12.53 -15.76
N PHE A 836 36.26 -11.52 -16.58
CA PHE A 836 35.73 -10.24 -16.10
C PHE A 836 34.21 -10.32 -16.08
N ASN A 837 33.65 -10.69 -14.92
CA ASN A 837 32.22 -10.90 -14.73
C ASN A 837 31.64 -9.84 -13.76
N LYS A 838 30.37 -9.48 -13.96
CA LYS A 838 29.61 -8.73 -12.95
C LYS A 838 29.44 -9.57 -11.68
N TYR A 839 29.35 -8.90 -10.53
CA TYR A 839 28.93 -9.56 -9.29
C TYR A 839 27.42 -9.50 -9.18
N LYS A 840 26.80 -10.56 -8.62
CA LYS A 840 25.38 -10.50 -8.33
C LYS A 840 25.08 -9.38 -7.36
N SER A 841 24.00 -8.67 -7.61
CA SER A 841 23.52 -7.58 -6.77
C SER A 841 22.03 -7.78 -6.44
N TYR A 842 21.61 -7.30 -5.27
CA TYR A 842 20.22 -7.43 -4.82
C TYR A 842 19.87 -6.37 -3.77
N SER A 843 18.66 -5.85 -3.86
CA SER A 843 17.98 -5.05 -2.85
C SER A 843 16.50 -5.47 -2.82
N ASP A 844 15.91 -5.50 -1.64
CA ASP A 844 14.45 -5.55 -1.43
C ASP A 844 13.85 -4.17 -1.18
N TYR A 845 14.65 -3.11 -1.32
CA TYR A 845 14.28 -1.72 -1.03
C TYR A 845 13.87 -1.50 0.43
N ASP A 846 14.40 -2.31 1.34
CA ASP A 846 14.25 -2.06 2.78
C ASP A 846 15.08 -0.84 3.20
N THR A 847 14.48 -0.02 4.06
CA THR A 847 15.19 1.12 4.68
C THR A 847 16.36 0.63 5.53
N LEU A 848 17.45 1.40 5.52
CA LEU A 848 18.69 1.07 6.22
C LEU A 848 18.49 1.11 7.74
N GLU A 849 18.68 -0.04 8.38
CA GLU A 849 18.62 -0.15 9.83
C GLU A 849 19.98 0.09 10.51
N LYS A 850 19.93 0.39 11.83
CA LYS A 850 21.14 0.51 12.66
C LYS A 850 21.98 -0.78 12.68
N ASP A 851 21.35 -1.95 12.63
CA ASP A 851 22.03 -3.25 12.53
C ASP A 851 22.08 -3.78 11.09
N TRP A 852 22.60 -2.94 10.19
CA TRP A 852 22.78 -3.26 8.77
C TRP A 852 23.51 -4.59 8.52
N LYS A 853 24.31 -5.09 9.47
CA LYS A 853 25.01 -6.38 9.30
C LYS A 853 24.05 -7.55 9.33
N SER A 854 23.10 -7.55 10.25
CA SER A 854 22.05 -8.57 10.34
C SER A 854 21.11 -8.45 9.16
N GLN A 855 20.73 -7.22 8.80
CA GLN A 855 19.92 -6.92 7.61
C GLN A 855 20.58 -7.47 6.34
N ALA A 856 21.84 -7.13 6.08
CA ALA A 856 22.59 -7.65 4.94
C ALA A 856 22.73 -9.18 4.93
N LEU A 857 22.84 -9.84 6.08
CA LEU A 857 22.85 -11.31 6.16
C LEU A 857 21.51 -11.93 5.73
N ASN A 858 20.40 -11.25 6.02
CA ASN A 858 19.04 -11.65 5.63
C ASN A 858 18.76 -11.44 4.15
N LEU A 859 19.46 -10.51 3.48
CA LEU A 859 19.38 -10.31 2.03
C LEU A 859 20.07 -11.42 1.21
N ILE A 860 21.02 -12.17 1.80
CA ILE A 860 21.81 -13.15 1.04
C ILE A 860 20.97 -14.25 0.37
N PRO A 861 19.95 -14.87 1.02
CA PRO A 861 19.06 -15.80 0.34
C PRO A 861 18.39 -15.19 -0.91
N GLY A 862 17.84 -13.97 -0.80
CA GLY A 862 17.25 -13.24 -1.92
C GLY A 862 18.26 -12.97 -3.03
N LEU A 863 19.48 -12.54 -2.69
CA LEU A 863 20.59 -12.38 -3.65
C LEU A 863 20.94 -13.69 -4.38
N LEU A 864 20.91 -14.84 -3.69
CA LEU A 864 21.27 -16.11 -4.31
C LEU A 864 20.18 -16.63 -5.24
N GLU A 865 18.91 -16.38 -4.89
CA GLU A 865 17.74 -16.82 -5.64
C GLU A 865 17.40 -15.88 -6.80
N TYR A 866 17.36 -14.58 -6.53
CA TYR A 866 16.87 -13.53 -7.44
C TYR A 866 17.95 -12.53 -7.90
N GLY A 867 19.15 -12.57 -7.31
CA GLY A 867 20.19 -11.60 -7.63
C GLY A 867 20.67 -11.69 -9.09
N TYR A 868 20.72 -10.53 -9.74
CA TYR A 868 21.11 -10.28 -11.13
C TYR A 868 22.61 -10.10 -11.29
#